data_AF-A0A6S7GSG1-F1
#
_entry.id   AF-A0A6S7GSG1-F1
#
_cell.length_a   1.000
_cell.length_b   1.000
_cell.length_c   1.000
_cell.angle_alpha   90.00
_cell.angle_beta   90.00
_cell.angle_gamma   90.00
#
_symmetry.space_group_name_H-M   'P 1'
#
loop_
_entity.id
_entity.type
_entity.pdbx_description
1 polymer ?
#
loop_
_entity_poly.entity_id
_entity_poly.type
_entity_poly.pdbx_seq_one_letter_code
_entity_poly.pdbx_strand_id
1 'polypeptide(L)'
;MSCPNWQKQWLFDGSLKDPKTTKWRRSCPDAVPDHVGHADNNKLYVDDRVCDSNKDAIHGHLCRDFPSEICLDSNTSPLKRQKLSFSAWNINGLKHNTIGNKLTNGDFIQNIKDHDLIFLTETWSKETSSIPGFKAVSTITATPRSNRSCRLSGGISVLFKKELETFLSIEKQTKNFLWCRIDHTILNQTKDLFVCGVYIPPEMSPYFVDEIFEELENDILNFSKKGNIMLLGDFNARTSNLKDFVSKEGNTFINDISETSFEPKIRESFDNSTNQHGKSLIEICKNCNMRILNGRTLGDSFGKPTSHHKNGTSVVDYIICDQELTQTIENFIVKPPTYLSDHSQIVTLEELERVSENDPNSFWKVLKNMSDELEDFSFNKPDVTASSWLNHFESLHTKHLIGPEQINILQTLKTLEMEPTNNLLDEPISEYEIINAARKLKNNKSAYSDKIRNEMLKYSTNILLQGYKKLFNLILETGSFPDQWCEGLITPIFKSADKTNPNNYRRICVTSFLSKFFCIILNDRLSNFSYQQSLIHPSQIGFQSGHRTADHIFTLKTLIDKQVEQNKGKIYACFVDFKKAFDSILHEGLFFKLLENKIDGQFYSLIKSIYSNSKCAIKQNNIRTDFFTYSKGVRQRCILSPLLFNIYINEITTLFKNNNSDPFILPNGTELSCLLYADDLIILSKSKFGLQKCLDKLHSWSKKWLMEVNLKKTQIMIFEKRKTKKAKPIFTLGNEKISVVQEYCYLGIKLNHNGNFSLAIKQLSEKALHALYSIRRRLNLHQLNPKSAIKIFDSKI
;
A
#
# COMPACT_ATOMS: atom_id res chain seq x y z
N MET A 1 19.71 7.68 -22.68
CA MET A 1 20.68 6.95 -21.85
C MET A 1 20.16 6.80 -20.43
N SER A 2 20.76 5.91 -19.64
CA SER A 2 20.16 5.15 -18.54
C SER A 2 19.72 5.97 -17.31
N CYS A 3 18.66 5.50 -16.64
CA CYS A 3 18.13 6.06 -15.39
C CYS A 3 18.71 5.30 -14.17
N PRO A 4 19.36 5.95 -13.19
CA PRO A 4 19.83 5.29 -11.97
C PRO A 4 18.71 5.15 -10.92
N ASN A 5 18.52 3.93 -10.41
CA ASN A 5 17.69 3.66 -9.22
C ASN A 5 18.39 4.17 -7.95
N TRP A 6 17.71 4.95 -7.11
CA TRP A 6 18.20 5.30 -5.77
C TRP A 6 17.19 4.96 -4.66
N GLN A 7 17.61 4.06 -3.76
CA GLN A 7 17.03 3.85 -2.43
C GLN A 7 18.15 3.94 -1.37
N LYS A 8 17.87 4.68 -0.28
CA LYS A 8 18.65 4.71 0.98
C LYS A 8 20.05 5.38 0.81
N GLN A 9 20.72 5.88 1.85
CA GLN A 9 20.52 5.74 3.30
C GLN A 9 21.06 7.01 4.00
N TRP A 10 20.49 7.45 5.12
CA TRP A 10 21.15 8.42 6.01
C TRP A 10 21.56 7.68 7.29
N LEU A 11 22.86 7.44 7.45
CA LEU A 11 23.46 7.09 8.73
C LEU A 11 24.07 8.38 9.30
N PHE A 12 23.50 8.88 10.39
CA PHE A 12 24.18 9.86 11.23
C PHE A 12 25.13 9.08 12.15
N ASP A 13 26.42 9.08 11.84
CA ASP A 13 27.43 8.77 12.84
C ASP A 13 27.79 10.04 13.63
N GLY A 14 27.87 9.90 14.94
CA GLY A 14 27.98 11.00 15.89
C GLY A 14 29.39 11.15 16.42
N SER A 15 30.26 11.85 15.68
CA SER A 15 31.53 12.35 16.25
C SER A 15 31.82 13.80 15.84
N LEU A 16 31.72 14.70 16.83
CA LEU A 16 32.26 16.05 16.74
C LEU A 16 33.79 16.01 16.86
N LYS A 17 34.53 16.51 15.85
CA LYS A 17 35.86 17.12 16.04
C LYS A 17 36.33 17.94 14.83
N ASP A 18 36.38 19.26 15.07
CA ASP A 18 37.18 20.34 14.47
C ASP A 18 37.17 20.62 12.94
N PRO A 19 37.12 21.91 12.49
CA PRO A 19 37.03 22.26 11.08
C PRO A 19 38.36 22.77 10.48
N LYS A 20 38.87 22.10 9.42
CA LYS A 20 39.74 22.73 8.41
C LYS A 20 39.77 21.94 7.10
N THR A 21 39.70 22.69 6.00
CA THR A 21 40.13 22.34 4.63
C THR A 21 39.63 21.03 4.00
N THR A 22 38.72 21.14 3.02
CA THR A 22 38.87 20.38 1.76
C THR A 22 38.24 21.12 0.58
N LYS A 23 38.93 21.15 -0.57
CA LYS A 23 38.49 21.78 -1.82
C LYS A 23 37.67 20.79 -2.64
N TRP A 24 36.63 21.26 -3.31
CA TRP A 24 35.89 20.48 -4.31
C TRP A 24 36.68 20.37 -5.62
N ARG A 25 36.82 19.15 -6.16
CA ARG A 25 37.15 18.92 -7.58
C ARG A 25 36.03 18.08 -8.22
N ARG A 26 35.63 18.46 -9.44
CA ARG A 26 34.80 17.65 -10.32
C ARG A 26 35.72 16.79 -11.21
N SER A 27 35.25 15.60 -11.58
CA SER A 27 35.84 14.77 -12.63
C SER A 27 34.71 14.18 -13.49
N CYS A 28 34.70 14.53 -14.77
CA CYS A 28 34.00 13.76 -15.80
C CYS A 28 34.89 12.57 -16.24
N PRO A 29 34.32 11.53 -16.84
CA PRO A 29 35.03 10.64 -17.75
C PRO A 29 34.62 10.90 -19.21
N ASP A 30 35.61 10.81 -20.10
CA ASP A 30 35.48 10.97 -21.55
C ASP A 30 35.04 9.68 -22.27
N ALA A 31 34.96 9.74 -23.60
CA ALA A 31 34.41 8.71 -24.50
C ALA A 31 35.43 7.62 -24.95
N VAL A 32 35.04 6.91 -26.04
CA VAL A 32 35.86 6.22 -27.10
C VAL A 32 35.92 4.68 -26.97
N PRO A 33 35.89 3.84 -28.04
CA PRO A 33 35.28 3.94 -29.40
C PRO A 33 34.45 2.69 -29.83
N ASP A 34 33.99 2.67 -31.09
CA ASP A 34 33.42 1.53 -31.82
C ASP A 34 34.41 0.37 -32.13
N HIS A 35 33.88 -0.85 -32.37
CA HIS A 35 34.42 -1.77 -33.39
C HIS A 35 33.37 -2.74 -33.99
N VAL A 36 33.54 -2.96 -35.28
CA VAL A 36 32.68 -3.61 -36.31
C VAL A 36 32.40 -5.11 -36.12
N GLY A 37 31.22 -5.56 -36.59
CA GLY A 37 30.92 -6.94 -37.00
C GLY A 37 29.73 -7.01 -37.97
N HIS A 38 29.89 -7.63 -39.15
CA HIS A 38 28.93 -7.62 -40.28
C HIS A 38 28.34 -9.02 -40.60
N ALA A 39 27.36 -9.04 -41.52
CA ALA A 39 26.73 -10.19 -42.21
C ALA A 39 25.63 -10.97 -41.42
N ASP A 40 24.54 -11.45 -42.02
CA ASP A 40 23.98 -11.18 -43.37
C ASP A 40 22.46 -11.47 -43.42
N ASN A 41 21.76 -10.94 -44.43
CA ASN A 41 20.32 -11.14 -44.64
C ASN A 41 20.01 -12.15 -45.75
N ASN A 42 19.02 -13.04 -45.58
CA ASN A 42 18.05 -13.33 -46.65
C ASN A 42 16.76 -14.07 -46.21
N LYS A 43 15.63 -13.39 -46.48
CA LYS A 43 14.33 -13.87 -47.01
C LYS A 43 13.88 -15.33 -46.79
N LEU A 44 12.62 -15.47 -46.36
CA LEU A 44 11.52 -15.95 -47.21
C LEU A 44 10.15 -15.44 -46.71
N TYR A 45 9.13 -15.52 -47.57
CA TYR A 45 7.80 -14.89 -47.46
C TYR A 45 6.71 -15.96 -47.74
N VAL A 46 5.43 -15.57 -47.73
CA VAL A 46 4.23 -16.33 -48.22
C VAL A 46 3.69 -17.38 -47.25
N ASP A 47 2.37 -17.59 -47.04
CA ASP A 47 1.14 -16.77 -47.11
C ASP A 47 -0.04 -17.62 -46.55
N ASP A 48 -1.25 -17.05 -46.46
CA ASP A 48 -2.56 -17.75 -46.67
C ASP A 48 -3.07 -18.86 -45.70
N ARG A 49 -4.39 -19.08 -45.48
CA ARG A 49 -5.65 -18.28 -45.60
C ARG A 49 -6.82 -19.11 -45.01
N VAL A 50 -8.00 -18.50 -44.72
CA VAL A 50 -9.38 -19.10 -44.84
C VAL A 50 -9.76 -20.24 -43.84
N CYS A 51 -11.01 -20.52 -43.40
CA CYS A 51 -12.32 -19.86 -43.21
C CYS A 51 -13.14 -20.78 -42.26
N ASP A 52 -13.94 -20.29 -41.29
CA ASP A 52 -15.33 -19.79 -41.41
C ASP A 52 -16.39 -20.86 -41.82
N SER A 53 -17.41 -21.09 -40.96
CA SER A 53 -18.84 -21.22 -41.34
C SER A 53 -19.77 -21.71 -40.19
N ASN A 54 -21.02 -21.21 -40.21
CA ASN A 54 -22.13 -21.44 -39.27
C ASN A 54 -23.07 -22.60 -39.71
N LYS A 55 -24.14 -22.84 -38.89
CA LYS A 55 -25.53 -23.35 -39.20
C LYS A 55 -25.96 -24.59 -38.38
N ASP A 56 -27.21 -24.88 -38.03
CA ASP A 56 -28.56 -24.25 -38.10
C ASP A 56 -29.42 -24.88 -36.93
N ALA A 57 -30.44 -24.24 -36.33
CA ALA A 57 -31.92 -24.37 -36.56
C ALA A 57 -32.55 -25.80 -36.40
N ILE A 58 -33.81 -26.07 -35.96
CA ILE A 58 -35.00 -25.23 -35.63
C ILE A 58 -36.11 -26.05 -34.85
N HIS A 59 -37.14 -25.39 -34.25
CA HIS A 59 -38.42 -25.92 -33.63
C HIS A 59 -38.35 -26.80 -32.35
N GLY A 60 -39.34 -26.86 -31.43
CA GLY A 60 -40.54 -26.03 -31.16
C GLY A 60 -41.86 -26.79 -30.91
N HIS A 61 -42.42 -26.84 -29.68
CA HIS A 61 -43.88 -26.95 -29.37
C HIS A 61 -44.22 -26.80 -27.85
N LEU A 62 -45.52 -26.62 -27.52
CA LEU A 62 -46.04 -26.16 -26.22
C LEU A 62 -46.62 -27.26 -25.31
N CYS A 63 -46.60 -27.03 -23.99
CA CYS A 63 -47.67 -27.39 -23.04
C CYS A 63 -47.70 -26.42 -21.83
N ARG A 64 -48.82 -26.38 -21.08
CA ARG A 64 -49.18 -25.34 -20.09
C ARG A 64 -49.43 -25.90 -18.67
N ASP A 65 -49.26 -25.03 -17.68
CA ASP A 65 -49.83 -24.99 -16.30
C ASP A 65 -49.61 -26.22 -15.38
N PHE A 66 -48.93 -26.15 -14.22
CA PHE A 66 -49.25 -25.40 -12.99
C PHE A 66 -47.99 -25.21 -12.08
N PRO A 67 -48.03 -24.40 -11.00
CA PRO A 67 -46.82 -23.95 -10.30
C PRO A 67 -46.64 -24.51 -8.87
N SER A 68 -45.52 -25.20 -8.63
CA SER A 68 -44.82 -25.20 -7.33
C SER A 68 -43.52 -26.01 -7.39
N GLU A 69 -42.37 -25.34 -7.38
CA GLU A 69 -41.24 -25.70 -6.49
C GLU A 69 -40.13 -24.65 -6.58
N ILE A 70 -39.49 -24.40 -5.44
CA ILE A 70 -38.38 -23.46 -5.32
C ILE A 70 -37.13 -24.18 -5.79
N CYS A 71 -36.72 -23.96 -7.04
CA CYS A 71 -35.42 -24.40 -7.51
C CYS A 71 -34.33 -23.72 -6.67
N LEU A 72 -33.65 -24.53 -5.86
CA LEU A 72 -32.40 -24.16 -5.19
C LEU A 72 -31.35 -23.85 -6.25
N ASP A 73 -30.91 -22.60 -6.32
CA ASP A 73 -29.85 -22.16 -7.24
C ASP A 73 -28.55 -22.95 -7.01
N SER A 74 -28.24 -23.85 -7.94
CA SER A 74 -26.97 -24.55 -8.01
C SER A 74 -25.86 -23.61 -8.50
N ASN A 75 -25.43 -22.70 -7.62
CA ASN A 75 -24.36 -21.72 -7.90
C ASN A 75 -23.47 -21.46 -6.66
N THR A 76 -23.02 -22.53 -6.00
CA THR A 76 -21.90 -22.42 -5.04
C THR A 76 -20.59 -22.26 -5.79
N SER A 77 -20.03 -21.05 -5.79
CA SER A 77 -18.64 -20.83 -6.22
C SER A 77 -17.69 -21.70 -5.39
N PRO A 78 -16.62 -22.26 -5.97
CA PRO A 78 -15.67 -23.08 -5.22
C PRO A 78 -15.08 -22.27 -4.06
N LEU A 79 -15.04 -22.88 -2.87
CA LEU A 79 -14.52 -22.30 -1.63
C LEU A 79 -13.04 -21.94 -1.79
N LYS A 80 -12.75 -20.67 -2.11
CA LYS A 80 -11.38 -20.13 -2.07
C LYS A 80 -11.09 -19.56 -0.69
N ARG A 81 -10.07 -20.09 -0.02
CA ARG A 81 -9.64 -19.66 1.33
C ARG A 81 -8.36 -18.83 1.25
N GLN A 82 -8.19 -17.92 2.21
CA GLN A 82 -6.98 -17.09 2.32
C GLN A 82 -5.91 -17.73 3.20
N LYS A 83 -6.31 -18.59 4.14
CA LYS A 83 -5.43 -19.32 5.06
C LYS A 83 -6.01 -20.71 5.34
N LEU A 84 -5.15 -21.65 5.72
CA LEU A 84 -5.53 -22.91 6.38
C LEU A 84 -4.82 -23.02 7.72
N SER A 85 -5.54 -23.56 8.71
CA SER A 85 -5.04 -23.76 10.07
C SER A 85 -4.89 -25.25 10.39
N PHE A 86 -3.66 -25.63 10.69
CA PHE A 86 -3.27 -27.00 10.99
C PHE A 86 -2.95 -27.14 12.47
N SER A 87 -3.35 -28.26 13.08
CA SER A 87 -3.02 -28.57 14.46
C SER A 87 -2.69 -30.04 14.64
N ALA A 88 -1.75 -30.34 15.55
CA ALA A 88 -1.52 -31.68 16.06
C ALA A 88 -1.65 -31.69 17.59
N TRP A 89 -2.14 -32.80 18.14
CA TRP A 89 -2.26 -33.00 19.58
C TRP A 89 -2.19 -34.49 19.94
N ASN A 90 -1.18 -34.90 20.72
CA ASN A 90 -1.27 -36.16 21.46
C ASN A 90 -2.33 -35.98 22.55
N ILE A 91 -3.40 -36.79 22.48
CA ILE A 91 -4.54 -36.68 23.37
C ILE A 91 -4.60 -37.77 24.44
N ASN A 92 -3.63 -38.70 24.51
CA ASN A 92 -3.54 -39.70 25.58
C ASN A 92 -4.91 -40.36 25.91
N GLY A 93 -5.50 -40.99 24.88
CA GLY A 93 -6.80 -41.66 24.88
C GLY A 93 -8.03 -40.74 24.73
N LEU A 94 -8.94 -41.11 23.82
CA LEU A 94 -10.24 -40.42 23.65
C LEU A 94 -11.20 -40.57 24.84
N LYS A 95 -11.06 -41.65 25.63
CA LYS A 95 -11.84 -41.91 26.85
C LYS A 95 -10.91 -41.82 28.05
N HIS A 96 -11.19 -40.91 28.98
CA HIS A 96 -10.42 -40.73 30.22
C HIS A 96 -11.32 -40.92 31.44
N ASN A 97 -10.84 -41.65 32.45
CA ASN A 97 -11.64 -42.08 33.61
C ASN A 97 -12.37 -40.94 34.34
N THR A 98 -11.74 -39.76 34.43
CA THR A 98 -12.28 -38.58 35.14
C THR A 98 -13.03 -37.59 34.23
N ILE A 99 -12.74 -37.60 32.93
CA ILE A 99 -13.21 -36.57 31.97
C ILE A 99 -14.31 -37.12 31.03
N GLY A 100 -14.48 -38.45 30.99
CA GLY A 100 -15.37 -39.13 30.07
C GLY A 100 -14.81 -39.17 28.65
N ASN A 101 -15.69 -39.03 27.66
CA ASN A 101 -15.30 -38.93 26.26
C ASN A 101 -14.85 -37.50 25.94
N LYS A 102 -13.58 -37.33 25.55
CA LYS A 102 -13.00 -36.01 25.24
C LYS A 102 -13.73 -35.34 24.06
N LEU A 103 -14.28 -36.10 23.12
CA LEU A 103 -15.01 -35.54 21.96
C LEU A 103 -16.35 -34.87 22.31
N THR A 104 -16.89 -35.16 23.50
CA THR A 104 -18.10 -34.51 24.03
C THR A 104 -17.79 -33.46 25.10
N ASN A 105 -16.52 -33.23 25.43
CA ASN A 105 -16.10 -32.25 26.42
C ASN A 105 -16.04 -30.84 25.77
N GLY A 106 -16.63 -29.85 26.45
CA GLY A 106 -16.72 -28.48 25.94
C GLY A 106 -15.36 -27.81 25.70
N ASP A 107 -14.40 -27.99 26.62
CA ASP A 107 -13.06 -27.41 26.51
C ASP A 107 -12.24 -28.08 25.39
N PHE A 108 -12.46 -29.37 25.15
CA PHE A 108 -11.85 -30.08 24.03
C PHE A 108 -12.40 -29.56 22.70
N ILE A 109 -13.72 -29.46 22.55
CA ILE A 109 -14.38 -28.88 21.37
C ILE A 109 -13.91 -27.44 21.14
N GLN A 110 -13.85 -26.62 22.19
CA GLN A 110 -13.36 -25.24 22.14
C GLN A 110 -11.90 -25.16 21.66
N ASN A 111 -11.06 -26.16 21.94
CA ASN A 111 -9.66 -26.20 21.50
C ASN A 111 -9.47 -26.63 20.04
N ILE A 112 -10.44 -27.31 19.42
CA ILE A 112 -10.35 -27.80 18.03
C ILE A 112 -11.22 -27.04 17.04
N LYS A 113 -12.34 -26.43 17.46
CA LYS A 113 -13.38 -25.87 16.57
C LYS A 113 -12.86 -24.82 15.56
N ASP A 114 -11.85 -24.06 15.95
CA ASP A 114 -11.35 -22.94 15.15
C ASP A 114 -10.37 -23.43 14.07
N HIS A 115 -9.78 -24.63 14.24
CA HIS A 115 -8.79 -25.22 13.33
C HIS A 115 -9.46 -25.95 12.14
N ASP A 116 -8.81 -25.94 11.00
CA ASP A 116 -9.34 -26.48 9.75
C ASP A 116 -9.01 -27.96 9.56
N LEU A 117 -7.78 -28.35 9.93
CA LEU A 117 -7.28 -29.73 9.92
C LEU A 117 -6.57 -30.03 11.26
N ILE A 118 -7.09 -30.99 12.03
CA ILE A 118 -6.54 -31.40 13.32
C ILE A 118 -6.13 -32.88 13.28
N PHE A 119 -4.87 -33.16 13.57
CA PHE A 119 -4.37 -34.51 13.80
C PHE A 119 -4.34 -34.81 15.30
N LEU A 120 -5.05 -35.86 15.70
CA LEU A 120 -5.05 -36.40 17.06
C LEU A 120 -4.21 -37.68 17.07
N THR A 121 -3.20 -37.74 17.94
CA THR A 121 -2.39 -38.95 18.17
C THR A 121 -2.75 -39.58 19.51
N GLU A 122 -2.47 -40.88 19.66
CA GLU A 122 -2.89 -41.70 20.80
C GLU A 122 -4.40 -41.68 21.07
N THR A 123 -5.18 -41.86 20.00
CA THR A 123 -6.64 -41.84 20.12
C THR A 123 -7.22 -43.06 20.86
N TRP A 124 -6.52 -44.21 20.81
CA TRP A 124 -6.90 -45.48 21.44
C TRP A 124 -8.33 -45.97 21.10
N SER A 125 -8.87 -45.57 19.94
CA SER A 125 -10.19 -45.98 19.43
C SER A 125 -10.10 -46.66 18.06
N LYS A 126 -11.04 -47.56 17.79
CA LYS A 126 -11.28 -48.12 16.44
C LYS A 126 -12.44 -47.45 15.70
N GLU A 127 -13.20 -46.58 16.38
CA GLU A 127 -14.42 -45.96 15.87
C GLU A 127 -14.18 -44.51 15.45
N THR A 128 -14.46 -44.20 14.19
CA THR A 128 -14.54 -42.84 13.65
C THR A 128 -15.71 -42.10 14.31
N SER A 129 -15.40 -41.30 15.32
CA SER A 129 -16.39 -40.59 16.11
C SER A 129 -16.84 -39.30 15.41
N SER A 130 -18.15 -39.11 15.28
CA SER A 130 -18.76 -37.92 14.68
C SER A 130 -18.67 -36.70 15.60
N ILE A 131 -18.00 -35.64 15.15
CA ILE A 131 -17.99 -34.31 15.80
C ILE A 131 -18.80 -33.35 14.92
N PRO A 132 -19.76 -32.58 15.46
CA PRO A 132 -20.51 -31.58 14.69
C PRO A 132 -19.56 -30.61 13.95
N GLY A 133 -19.80 -30.41 12.65
CA GLY A 133 -18.97 -29.55 11.78
C GLY A 133 -17.75 -30.24 11.14
N PHE A 134 -17.29 -31.38 11.67
CA PHE A 134 -16.10 -32.08 11.17
C PHE A 134 -16.44 -33.43 10.50
N LYS A 135 -15.52 -33.92 9.66
CA LYS A 135 -15.36 -35.33 9.31
C LYS A 135 -14.13 -35.89 10.02
N ALA A 136 -14.13 -37.19 10.28
CA ALA A 136 -13.06 -37.91 10.96
C ALA A 136 -12.61 -39.10 10.12
N VAL A 137 -11.30 -39.26 9.94
CA VAL A 137 -10.68 -40.49 9.40
C VAL A 137 -9.65 -40.96 10.42
N SER A 138 -9.68 -42.25 10.77
CA SER A 138 -8.91 -42.83 11.87
C SER A 138 -8.11 -44.06 11.42
N THR A 139 -6.88 -44.19 11.92
CA THR A 139 -6.02 -45.37 11.68
C THR A 139 -6.34 -46.51 12.64
N ILE A 140 -5.99 -47.73 12.26
CA ILE A 140 -6.26 -48.93 13.06
C ILE A 140 -5.30 -48.96 14.25
N THR A 141 -5.82 -48.80 15.47
CA THR A 141 -5.06 -48.94 16.72
C THR A 141 -4.43 -50.33 16.86
N ALA A 142 -3.24 -50.40 17.45
CA ALA A 142 -2.54 -51.66 17.69
C ALA A 142 -3.31 -52.53 18.71
N THR A 143 -3.57 -53.78 18.35
CA THR A 143 -4.05 -54.81 19.28
C THR A 143 -2.87 -55.43 20.04
N PRO A 144 -2.96 -55.59 21.37
CA PRO A 144 -1.87 -56.16 22.16
C PRO A 144 -1.58 -57.62 21.81
N ARG A 145 -0.29 -57.98 21.81
CA ARG A 145 0.21 -59.35 21.54
C ARG A 145 0.15 -60.28 22.78
N SER A 146 -0.39 -59.85 23.92
CA SER A 146 -0.41 -60.66 25.16
C SER A 146 -1.73 -60.60 25.94
N ASN A 147 -2.13 -61.75 26.49
CA ASN A 147 -3.42 -62.01 27.17
C ASN A 147 -3.58 -61.37 28.56
N ARG A 148 -2.86 -60.28 28.89
CA ARG A 148 -2.84 -59.71 30.26
C ARG A 148 -3.10 -58.21 30.38
N SER A 149 -3.43 -57.50 29.29
CA SER A 149 -3.86 -56.09 29.36
C SER A 149 -4.77 -55.71 28.18
N CYS A 150 -6.05 -55.48 28.45
CA CYS A 150 -7.06 -55.13 27.44
C CYS A 150 -7.12 -53.62 27.13
N ARG A 151 -5.98 -52.95 26.98
CA ARG A 151 -5.92 -51.53 26.55
C ARG A 151 -5.39 -51.42 25.13
N LEU A 152 -6.13 -50.69 24.29
CA LEU A 152 -5.65 -50.25 22.97
C LEU A 152 -4.59 -49.16 23.17
N SER A 153 -3.59 -49.10 22.29
CA SER A 153 -2.51 -48.11 22.34
C SER A 153 -2.20 -47.54 20.94
N GLY A 154 -1.76 -46.28 20.90
CA GLY A 154 -1.49 -45.54 19.66
C GLY A 154 -2.75 -45.18 18.87
N GLY A 155 -2.61 -45.07 17.55
CA GLY A 155 -3.67 -44.66 16.62
C GLY A 155 -3.70 -43.16 16.37
N ILE A 156 -3.91 -42.80 15.11
CA ILE A 156 -3.94 -41.42 14.60
C ILE A 156 -5.35 -41.15 14.08
N SER A 157 -5.86 -39.93 14.22
CA SER A 157 -7.09 -39.51 13.56
C SER A 157 -6.96 -38.11 13.02
N VAL A 158 -7.38 -37.90 11.78
CA VAL A 158 -7.49 -36.56 11.19
C VAL A 158 -8.94 -36.11 11.25
N LEU A 159 -9.15 -34.92 11.79
CA LEU A 159 -10.42 -34.20 11.83
C LEU A 159 -10.33 -33.03 10.86
N PHE A 160 -11.26 -32.90 9.91
CA PHE A 160 -11.31 -31.77 8.99
C PHE A 160 -12.71 -31.17 8.90
N LYS A 161 -12.82 -29.85 8.75
CA LYS A 161 -14.12 -29.19 8.57
C LYS A 161 -14.80 -29.74 7.31
N LYS A 162 -16.11 -30.02 7.38
CA LYS A 162 -16.87 -30.68 6.28
C LYS A 162 -16.74 -29.98 4.92
N GLU A 163 -16.57 -28.66 4.93
CA GLU A 163 -16.35 -27.83 3.73
C GLU A 163 -15.04 -28.13 2.96
N LEU A 164 -14.08 -28.83 3.58
CA LEU A 164 -12.80 -29.20 2.96
C LEU A 164 -12.87 -30.55 2.22
N GLU A 165 -13.99 -31.28 2.33
CA GLU A 165 -14.14 -32.63 1.78
C GLU A 165 -13.84 -32.73 0.28
N THR A 166 -14.24 -31.73 -0.52
CA THR A 166 -14.00 -31.72 -1.96
C THR A 166 -12.55 -31.41 -2.34
N PHE A 167 -11.73 -30.99 -1.37
CA PHE A 167 -10.33 -30.56 -1.59
C PHE A 167 -9.31 -31.44 -0.86
N LEU A 168 -9.75 -32.47 -0.12
CA LEU A 168 -8.88 -33.32 0.69
C LEU A 168 -9.06 -34.81 0.32
N SER A 169 -7.98 -35.46 -0.12
CA SER A 169 -7.91 -36.91 -0.33
C SER A 169 -6.97 -37.59 0.66
N ILE A 170 -7.30 -38.81 1.08
CA ILE A 170 -6.40 -39.64 1.91
C ILE A 170 -5.53 -40.46 0.98
N GLU A 171 -4.21 -40.26 1.05
CA GLU A 171 -3.25 -40.86 0.10
C GLU A 171 -2.64 -42.16 0.63
N LYS A 172 -2.35 -42.21 1.94
CA LYS A 172 -1.75 -43.38 2.61
C LYS A 172 -2.16 -43.42 4.08
N GLN A 173 -2.48 -44.61 4.59
CA GLN A 173 -2.90 -44.82 5.97
C GLN A 173 -2.19 -46.04 6.57
N THR A 174 -1.34 -45.81 7.57
CA THR A 174 -0.63 -46.87 8.32
C THR A 174 -0.90 -46.74 9.82
N LYS A 175 -0.19 -47.50 10.66
CA LYS A 175 -0.28 -47.35 12.13
C LYS A 175 0.41 -46.08 12.64
N ASN A 176 1.38 -45.58 11.87
CA ASN A 176 2.32 -44.54 12.26
C ASN A 176 2.17 -43.25 11.45
N PHE A 177 1.56 -43.33 10.26
CA PHE A 177 1.42 -42.22 9.31
C PHE A 177 -0.01 -42.15 8.75
N LEU A 178 -0.56 -40.94 8.68
CA LEU A 178 -1.82 -40.64 8.01
C LEU A 178 -1.59 -39.46 7.04
N TRP A 179 -1.43 -39.78 5.76
CA TRP A 179 -1.15 -38.81 4.69
C TRP A 179 -2.45 -38.32 4.04
N CYS A 180 -2.62 -37.00 4.01
CA CYS A 180 -3.68 -36.29 3.29
C CYS A 180 -3.06 -35.44 2.18
N ARG A 181 -3.63 -35.44 0.97
CA ARG A 181 -3.37 -34.44 -0.06
C ARG A 181 -4.44 -33.36 0.05
N ILE A 182 -4.02 -32.11 0.03
CA ILE A 182 -4.87 -30.92 -0.06
C ILE A 182 -4.65 -30.29 -1.43
N ASP A 183 -5.75 -30.09 -2.15
CA ASP A 183 -5.75 -29.57 -3.50
C ASP A 183 -5.32 -28.09 -3.56
N HIS A 184 -4.32 -27.78 -4.38
CA HIS A 184 -3.75 -26.43 -4.53
C HIS A 184 -4.77 -25.34 -4.84
N THR A 185 -5.92 -25.68 -5.45
CA THR A 185 -6.96 -24.70 -5.81
C THR A 185 -7.60 -24.02 -4.60
N ILE A 186 -7.62 -24.66 -3.42
CA ILE A 186 -8.26 -24.12 -2.21
C ILE A 186 -7.53 -22.89 -1.65
N LEU A 187 -6.19 -22.90 -1.75
CA LEU A 187 -5.29 -21.80 -1.39
C LEU A 187 -4.77 -21.04 -2.62
N ASN A 188 -5.23 -21.35 -3.83
CA ASN A 188 -4.75 -20.73 -5.07
C ASN A 188 -3.20 -20.80 -5.21
N GLN A 189 -2.62 -21.93 -4.79
CA GLN A 189 -1.20 -22.25 -4.88
C GLN A 189 -0.87 -22.91 -6.24
N THR A 190 0.41 -23.14 -6.52
CA THR A 190 0.91 -23.77 -7.77
C THR A 190 1.13 -25.28 -7.66
N LYS A 191 1.10 -25.83 -6.44
CA LYS A 191 1.37 -27.24 -6.11
C LYS A 191 0.42 -27.69 -5.02
N ASP A 192 0.06 -28.96 -5.01
CA ASP A 192 -0.70 -29.56 -3.91
C ASP A 192 0.13 -29.63 -2.63
N LEU A 193 -0.55 -29.72 -1.49
CA LEU A 193 0.06 -29.85 -0.17
C LEU A 193 -0.20 -31.24 0.41
N PHE A 194 0.87 -31.98 0.71
CA PHE A 194 0.83 -33.30 1.33
C PHE A 194 1.10 -33.17 2.84
N VAL A 195 0.08 -33.47 3.65
CA VAL A 195 0.10 -33.31 5.10
C VAL A 195 0.08 -34.68 5.78
N CYS A 196 1.09 -34.98 6.59
CA CYS A 196 1.20 -36.24 7.33
C CYS A 196 0.98 -36.05 8.83
N GLY A 197 -0.03 -36.73 9.37
CA GLY A 197 -0.13 -36.99 10.81
C GLY A 197 0.85 -38.08 11.22
N VAL A 198 1.76 -37.79 12.14
CA VAL A 198 2.82 -38.72 12.57
C VAL A 198 2.61 -39.17 14.02
N TYR A 199 2.73 -40.48 14.26
CA TYR A 199 2.90 -41.07 15.59
C TYR A 199 3.99 -42.14 15.57
N ILE A 200 5.13 -41.84 16.19
CA ILE A 200 6.23 -42.79 16.39
C ILE A 200 6.21 -43.25 17.85
N PRO A 201 5.97 -44.54 18.16
CA PRO A 201 6.04 -45.06 19.52
C PRO A 201 7.42 -44.83 20.15
N PRO A 202 7.54 -44.69 21.48
CA PRO A 202 8.85 -44.54 22.14
C PRO A 202 9.83 -45.68 21.85
N GLU A 203 11.15 -45.42 21.90
CA GLU A 203 12.24 -46.38 21.64
C GLU A 203 12.08 -47.74 22.37
N MET A 204 11.58 -47.72 23.60
CA MET A 204 11.37 -48.91 24.43
C MET A 204 10.01 -49.62 24.20
N SER A 205 9.23 -49.19 23.20
CA SER A 205 7.89 -49.71 22.93
C SER A 205 7.95 -51.03 22.15
N PRO A 206 7.16 -52.06 22.51
CA PRO A 206 7.06 -53.31 21.73
C PRO A 206 6.37 -53.13 20.36
N TYR A 207 6.00 -51.89 20.02
CA TYR A 207 5.42 -51.49 18.74
C TYR A 207 6.37 -50.61 17.89
N PHE A 208 7.56 -50.29 18.40
CA PHE A 208 8.60 -49.63 17.63
C PHE A 208 9.40 -50.67 16.82
N VAL A 209 9.75 -50.32 15.58
CA VAL A 209 10.65 -51.05 14.68
C VAL A 209 11.44 -50.02 13.89
N ASP A 210 12.71 -50.27 13.59
CA ASP A 210 13.63 -49.27 13.03
C ASP A 210 13.19 -48.78 11.64
N GLU A 211 12.53 -49.64 10.86
CA GLU A 211 12.05 -49.34 9.50
C GLU A 211 11.00 -48.21 9.45
N ILE A 212 10.44 -47.77 10.59
CA ILE A 212 9.48 -46.65 10.65
C ILE A 212 10.12 -45.35 10.12
N PHE A 213 11.40 -45.09 10.41
CA PHE A 213 12.09 -43.90 9.93
C PHE A 213 12.42 -44.00 8.44
N GLU A 214 12.79 -45.19 7.94
CA GLU A 214 13.00 -45.44 6.51
C GLU A 214 11.68 -45.31 5.72
N GLU A 215 10.56 -45.79 6.26
CA GLU A 215 9.24 -45.62 5.65
C GLU A 215 8.88 -44.13 5.52
N LEU A 216 9.11 -43.34 6.58
CA LEU A 216 8.87 -41.90 6.58
C LEU A 216 9.73 -41.17 5.55
N GLU A 217 11.03 -41.48 5.48
CA GLU A 217 11.94 -40.86 4.50
C GLU A 217 11.53 -41.19 3.06
N ASN A 218 11.21 -42.46 2.78
CA ASN A 218 10.71 -42.89 1.48
C ASN A 218 9.38 -42.21 1.09
N ASP A 219 8.44 -42.06 2.03
CA ASP A 219 7.20 -41.32 1.78
C ASP A 219 7.48 -39.84 1.43
N ILE A 220 8.35 -39.17 2.18
CA ILE A 220 8.74 -37.78 1.93
C ILE A 220 9.38 -37.63 0.54
N LEU A 221 10.30 -38.51 0.16
CA LEU A 221 10.94 -38.52 -1.16
C LEU A 221 9.97 -38.88 -2.31
N ASN A 222 8.84 -39.51 -2.02
CA ASN A 222 7.81 -39.83 -3.02
C ASN A 222 6.76 -38.73 -3.18
N PHE A 223 6.31 -38.11 -2.09
CA PHE A 223 5.33 -37.02 -2.14
C PHE A 223 5.94 -35.67 -2.55
N SER A 224 7.23 -35.40 -2.26
CA SER A 224 7.92 -34.15 -2.61
C SER A 224 8.05 -33.93 -4.12
N LYS A 225 7.96 -35.02 -4.90
CA LYS A 225 7.90 -34.99 -6.37
C LYS A 225 6.54 -34.50 -6.91
N LYS A 226 5.50 -34.52 -6.08
CA LYS A 226 4.11 -34.20 -6.45
C LYS A 226 3.64 -32.86 -5.87
N GLY A 227 4.19 -32.44 -4.74
CA GLY A 227 3.78 -31.21 -4.06
C GLY A 227 4.63 -30.89 -2.84
N ASN A 228 4.21 -29.88 -2.08
CA ASN A 228 4.90 -29.45 -0.87
C ASN A 228 4.51 -30.36 0.31
N ILE A 229 5.34 -30.44 1.37
CA ILE A 229 5.17 -31.40 2.47
C ILE A 229 5.12 -30.71 3.83
N MET A 230 4.12 -31.08 4.63
CA MET A 230 4.04 -30.78 6.06
C MET A 230 3.87 -32.08 6.87
N LEU A 231 4.69 -32.28 7.89
CA LEU A 231 4.57 -33.35 8.89
C LEU A 231 4.17 -32.71 10.22
N LEU A 232 3.23 -33.30 10.94
CA LEU A 232 2.86 -32.87 12.28
C LEU A 232 2.39 -34.02 13.16
N GLY A 233 2.79 -34.00 14.43
CA GLY A 233 2.43 -35.04 15.38
C GLY A 233 3.51 -35.29 16.42
N ASP A 234 3.43 -36.47 17.05
CA ASP A 234 4.33 -36.92 18.12
C ASP A 234 5.36 -37.90 17.56
N PHE A 235 6.62 -37.49 17.58
CA PHE A 235 7.73 -38.25 17.04
C PHE A 235 8.49 -39.03 18.14
N ASN A 236 8.16 -38.81 19.43
CA ASN A 236 8.97 -39.26 20.57
C ASN A 236 10.49 -38.98 20.40
N ALA A 237 10.82 -37.89 19.69
CA ALA A 237 12.16 -37.57 19.21
C ALA A 237 12.71 -36.33 19.92
N ARG A 238 13.70 -36.49 20.79
CA ARG A 238 14.36 -35.37 21.47
C ARG A 238 15.53 -34.90 20.62
N THR A 239 15.38 -33.76 19.95
CA THR A 239 16.34 -33.29 18.92
C THR A 239 17.39 -32.30 19.45
N SER A 240 17.30 -31.88 20.72
CA SER A 240 18.10 -30.79 21.29
C SER A 240 18.15 -29.56 20.35
N ASN A 241 19.28 -28.86 20.31
CA ASN A 241 19.58 -27.78 19.36
C ASN A 241 20.36 -28.28 18.12
N LEU A 242 20.22 -29.56 17.73
CA LEU A 242 20.86 -30.11 16.53
C LEU A 242 20.37 -29.40 15.26
N LYS A 243 21.31 -29.00 14.38
CA LYS A 243 21.01 -28.43 13.06
C LYS A 243 20.32 -29.48 12.17
N ASP A 244 19.14 -29.13 11.67
CA ASP A 244 18.32 -29.88 10.71
C ASP A 244 18.67 -29.54 9.24
N PHE A 245 19.83 -28.92 9.01
CA PHE A 245 20.39 -28.59 7.71
C PHE A 245 21.90 -28.80 7.70
N VAL A 246 22.50 -28.88 6.50
CA VAL A 246 23.95 -28.96 6.30
C VAL A 246 24.51 -27.54 6.20
N SER A 247 25.46 -27.16 7.08
CA SER A 247 26.12 -25.85 7.04
C SER A 247 27.37 -25.87 6.16
N LYS A 248 27.63 -24.76 5.44
CA LYS A 248 28.72 -24.63 4.45
C LYS A 248 30.12 -24.96 5.01
N GLU A 249 30.36 -24.64 6.27
CA GLU A 249 31.62 -24.90 7.00
C GLU A 249 31.98 -26.40 7.10
N GLY A 250 31.05 -27.33 6.81
CA GLY A 250 31.28 -28.78 6.90
C GLY A 250 31.71 -29.46 5.60
N ASN A 251 31.72 -28.78 4.45
CA ASN A 251 32.00 -29.39 3.14
C ASN A 251 33.18 -28.68 2.43
N THR A 252 34.39 -29.23 2.57
CA THR A 252 35.59 -28.76 1.86
C THR A 252 35.68 -29.21 0.39
N PHE A 253 34.65 -29.88 -0.15
CA PHE A 253 34.71 -30.59 -1.44
C PHE A 253 33.61 -30.22 -2.46
N ILE A 254 32.78 -29.19 -2.23
CA ILE A 254 31.76 -28.77 -3.22
C ILE A 254 31.82 -27.24 -3.40
N ASN A 255 32.55 -26.79 -4.43
CA ASN A 255 32.71 -25.36 -4.77
C ASN A 255 31.76 -24.86 -5.87
N ASP A 256 30.96 -25.72 -6.50
CA ASP A 256 30.17 -25.40 -7.71
C ASP A 256 28.64 -25.42 -7.49
N ILE A 257 28.15 -24.80 -6.41
CA ILE A 257 26.71 -24.48 -6.26
C ILE A 257 26.54 -22.97 -6.03
N SER A 258 25.65 -22.39 -6.84
CA SER A 258 25.45 -20.96 -7.06
C SER A 258 25.19 -20.10 -5.81
N GLU A 259 25.48 -18.79 -5.96
CA GLU A 259 25.43 -17.74 -4.94
C GLU A 259 24.02 -17.37 -4.40
N THR A 260 23.06 -18.30 -4.42
CA THR A 260 21.65 -18.08 -3.99
C THR A 260 21.22 -18.95 -2.81
N SER A 261 22.16 -19.54 -2.07
CA SER A 261 21.88 -20.35 -0.88
C SER A 261 21.57 -19.52 0.37
N PHE A 262 20.26 -19.28 0.59
CA PHE A 262 19.69 -18.77 1.84
C PHE A 262 20.01 -19.74 3.00
N GLU A 263 20.79 -19.31 4.00
CA GLU A 263 21.03 -20.13 5.19
C GLU A 263 19.81 -20.13 6.11
N PRO A 264 19.27 -21.30 6.51
CA PRO A 264 18.12 -21.36 7.39
C PRO A 264 18.42 -20.79 8.77
N LYS A 265 17.48 -20.04 9.35
CA LYS A 265 17.58 -19.55 10.74
C LYS A 265 17.79 -20.74 11.68
N ILE A 266 18.79 -20.66 12.57
CA ILE A 266 19.00 -21.65 13.63
C ILE A 266 17.75 -21.68 14.54
N ARG A 267 17.32 -22.88 14.94
CA ARG A 267 16.21 -23.09 15.87
C ARG A 267 16.73 -23.22 17.30
N GLU A 268 15.94 -22.77 18.27
CA GLU A 268 16.18 -22.99 19.69
C GLU A 268 15.35 -24.19 20.21
N SER A 269 15.69 -24.70 21.40
CA SER A 269 14.96 -25.78 22.08
C SER A 269 15.23 -25.68 23.58
N PHE A 270 14.16 -25.60 24.38
CA PHE A 270 14.26 -25.73 25.84
C PHE A 270 14.63 -27.16 26.26
N ASP A 271 14.29 -28.16 25.45
CA ASP A 271 14.82 -29.50 25.64
C ASP A 271 16.24 -29.57 25.09
N ASN A 272 17.22 -29.76 25.98
CA ASN A 272 18.64 -29.85 25.63
C ASN A 272 19.11 -31.30 25.41
N SER A 273 18.29 -32.31 25.68
CA SER A 273 18.69 -33.72 25.52
C SER A 273 18.50 -34.23 24.09
N THR A 274 19.26 -35.27 23.73
CA THR A 274 19.06 -36.02 22.48
C THR A 274 18.76 -37.49 22.77
N ASN A 275 17.93 -38.11 21.94
CA ASN A 275 17.75 -39.57 21.87
C ASN A 275 18.05 -40.09 20.45
N GLN A 276 17.89 -41.39 20.21
CA GLN A 276 18.18 -41.98 18.90
C GLN A 276 17.17 -41.51 17.85
N HIS A 277 15.88 -41.47 18.20
CA HIS A 277 14.82 -40.91 17.34
C HIS A 277 15.13 -39.47 16.91
N GLY A 278 15.64 -38.65 17.83
CA GLY A 278 16.04 -37.27 17.55
C GLY A 278 17.22 -37.14 16.59
N LYS A 279 18.13 -38.12 16.53
CA LYS A 279 19.20 -38.16 15.53
C LYS A 279 18.64 -38.54 14.15
N SER A 280 17.89 -39.64 14.08
CA SER A 280 17.27 -40.12 12.83
C SER A 280 16.36 -39.05 12.20
N LEU A 281 15.54 -38.37 13.00
CA LEU A 281 14.68 -37.29 12.53
C LEU A 281 15.47 -36.10 11.95
N ILE A 282 16.59 -35.74 12.57
CA ILE A 282 17.49 -34.67 12.09
C ILE A 282 18.22 -35.07 10.81
N GLU A 283 18.54 -36.36 10.64
CA GLU A 283 19.13 -36.91 9.42
C GLU A 283 18.14 -36.88 8.25
N ILE A 284 16.91 -37.37 8.45
CA ILE A 284 15.81 -37.22 7.47
C ILE A 284 15.60 -35.74 7.10
N CYS A 285 15.64 -34.81 8.07
CA CYS A 285 15.48 -33.39 7.76
C CYS A 285 16.59 -32.83 6.84
N LYS A 286 17.83 -33.30 7.00
CA LYS A 286 18.93 -32.93 6.10
C LYS A 286 18.75 -33.55 4.72
N ASN A 287 18.51 -34.85 4.66
CA ASN A 287 18.41 -35.63 3.42
C ASN A 287 17.23 -35.16 2.55
N CYS A 288 16.07 -34.94 3.16
CA CYS A 288 14.84 -34.51 2.47
C CYS A 288 14.67 -32.98 2.40
N ASN A 289 15.65 -32.20 2.83
CA ASN A 289 15.58 -30.72 2.88
C ASN A 289 14.37 -30.16 3.67
N MET A 290 13.96 -30.87 4.72
CA MET A 290 12.87 -30.49 5.63
C MET A 290 13.39 -29.63 6.79
N ARG A 291 12.48 -28.90 7.44
CA ARG A 291 12.78 -27.90 8.47
C ARG A 291 11.79 -27.95 9.62
N ILE A 292 12.30 -28.08 10.84
CA ILE A 292 11.51 -28.02 12.07
C ILE A 292 11.06 -26.57 12.34
N LEU A 293 9.78 -26.36 12.69
CA LEU A 293 9.23 -25.03 12.98
C LEU A 293 9.40 -24.62 14.45
N ASN A 294 9.37 -25.60 15.37
CA ASN A 294 9.61 -25.41 16.80
C ASN A 294 10.94 -24.67 17.03
N GLY A 295 10.92 -23.63 17.86
CA GLY A 295 12.10 -22.80 18.14
C GLY A 295 12.62 -21.93 17.00
N ARG A 296 11.95 -21.90 15.84
CA ARG A 296 12.38 -21.15 14.65
C ARG A 296 11.37 -20.07 14.27
N THR A 297 10.10 -20.43 14.26
CA THR A 297 8.99 -19.67 13.67
C THR A 297 8.32 -18.74 14.69
N LEU A 298 7.63 -17.70 14.21
CA LEU A 298 6.92 -16.74 15.06
C LEU A 298 5.84 -17.44 15.92
N GLY A 299 5.83 -17.18 17.22
CA GLY A 299 4.92 -17.80 18.20
C GLY A 299 5.61 -18.78 19.17
N ASP A 300 6.69 -19.40 18.72
CA ASP A 300 7.57 -20.25 19.54
C ASP A 300 9.04 -20.07 19.13
N SER A 301 9.59 -18.89 19.40
CA SER A 301 10.99 -18.57 19.06
C SER A 301 12.02 -19.26 19.97
N PHE A 302 11.61 -19.90 21.07
CA PHE A 302 12.48 -20.47 22.09
C PHE A 302 12.39 -22.02 22.17
N GLY A 303 11.49 -22.66 21.41
CA GLY A 303 11.34 -24.11 21.40
C GLY A 303 10.72 -24.63 22.71
N LYS A 304 9.54 -24.13 23.07
CA LYS A 304 8.80 -24.51 24.28
C LYS A 304 8.59 -26.02 24.36
N PRO A 305 8.62 -26.62 25.57
CA PRO A 305 8.27 -28.03 25.74
C PRO A 305 6.86 -28.33 25.25
N THR A 306 6.74 -29.43 24.51
CA THR A 306 5.48 -29.92 23.95
C THR A 306 4.87 -31.07 24.77
N SER A 307 5.67 -31.76 25.60
CA SER A 307 5.18 -32.74 26.58
C SER A 307 5.60 -32.42 28.01
N HIS A 308 4.71 -32.69 28.97
CA HIS A 308 4.78 -32.24 30.37
C HIS A 308 4.45 -33.37 31.35
N HIS A 309 5.45 -34.14 31.77
CA HIS A 309 5.28 -35.20 32.76
C HIS A 309 5.76 -34.79 34.15
N LYS A 310 5.38 -35.54 35.19
CA LYS A 310 5.81 -35.29 36.59
C LYS A 310 7.33 -35.26 36.80
N ASN A 311 8.08 -35.92 35.91
CA ASN A 311 9.53 -36.07 35.99
C ASN A 311 10.30 -35.05 35.12
N GLY A 312 9.60 -34.13 34.44
CA GLY A 312 10.20 -33.14 33.56
C GLY A 312 9.41 -32.93 32.27
N THR A 313 9.92 -32.01 31.44
CA THR A 313 9.29 -31.59 30.18
C THR A 313 10.21 -31.87 29.00
N SER A 314 9.66 -32.19 27.83
CA SER A 314 10.42 -32.48 26.61
C SER A 314 9.84 -31.78 25.38
N VAL A 315 10.63 -31.70 24.31
CA VAL A 315 10.17 -31.33 22.97
C VAL A 315 10.17 -32.61 22.12
N VAL A 316 8.98 -33.15 21.85
CA VAL A 316 8.79 -34.41 21.11
C VAL A 316 7.70 -34.32 20.04
N ASP A 317 6.69 -33.47 20.25
CA ASP A 317 5.74 -33.08 19.21
C ASP A 317 6.33 -31.96 18.33
N TYR A 318 6.29 -32.13 17.01
CA TYR A 318 6.84 -31.18 16.05
C TYR A 318 5.84 -30.85 14.93
N ILE A 319 6.03 -29.67 14.33
CA ILE A 319 5.64 -29.42 12.94
C ILE A 319 6.91 -29.21 12.11
N ILE A 320 7.00 -29.92 11.00
CA ILE A 320 8.16 -29.96 10.11
C ILE A 320 7.65 -29.76 8.69
N CYS A 321 8.23 -28.85 7.91
CA CYS A 321 7.84 -28.67 6.51
C CYS A 321 9.04 -28.54 5.59
N ASP A 322 8.83 -28.64 4.28
CA ASP A 322 9.90 -28.39 3.31
C ASP A 322 10.39 -26.93 3.36
N GLN A 323 11.59 -26.69 2.82
CA GLN A 323 12.23 -25.38 2.82
C GLN A 323 11.42 -24.29 2.07
N GLU A 324 10.53 -24.62 1.15
CA GLU A 324 9.64 -23.69 0.44
C GLU A 324 8.50 -23.25 1.37
N LEU A 325 7.82 -24.19 2.03
CA LEU A 325 6.73 -23.90 2.99
C LEU A 325 7.17 -23.11 4.23
N THR A 326 8.44 -23.19 4.67
CA THR A 326 8.95 -22.29 5.72
C THR A 326 8.81 -20.81 5.34
N GLN A 327 8.61 -20.50 4.05
CA GLN A 327 8.36 -19.16 3.54
C GLN A 327 6.89 -18.76 3.47
N THR A 328 5.92 -19.68 3.55
CA THR A 328 4.48 -19.36 3.55
C THR A 328 3.83 -19.39 4.94
N ILE A 329 4.45 -20.09 5.89
CA ILE A 329 3.94 -20.16 7.26
C ILE A 329 4.05 -18.80 7.98
N GLU A 330 2.94 -18.39 8.60
CA GLU A 330 2.78 -17.14 9.34
C GLU A 330 3.27 -17.28 10.78
N ASN A 331 2.81 -18.33 11.48
CA ASN A 331 3.13 -18.60 12.87
C ASN A 331 3.13 -20.10 13.20
N PHE A 332 3.81 -20.45 14.28
CA PHE A 332 3.77 -21.76 14.94
C PHE A 332 3.62 -21.52 16.44
N ILE A 333 2.63 -22.17 17.06
CA ILE A 333 2.25 -21.95 18.46
C ILE A 333 2.15 -23.29 19.19
N VAL A 334 2.93 -23.45 20.25
CA VAL A 334 2.68 -24.44 21.30
C VAL A 334 1.68 -23.83 22.28
N LYS A 335 0.45 -24.36 22.35
CA LYS A 335 -0.56 -23.92 23.34
C LYS A 335 -0.13 -24.30 24.76
N PRO A 336 -0.59 -23.57 25.80
CA PRO A 336 -0.39 -23.98 27.19
C PRO A 336 -0.92 -25.42 27.43
N PRO A 337 -0.28 -26.20 28.31
CA PRO A 337 -0.78 -27.52 28.69
C PRO A 337 -2.15 -27.39 29.36
N THR A 338 -2.98 -28.43 29.25
CA THR A 338 -4.35 -28.46 29.77
C THR A 338 -4.58 -29.73 30.59
N TYR A 339 -5.67 -29.80 31.34
CA TYR A 339 -6.03 -31.04 32.05
C TYR A 339 -6.46 -32.18 31.11
N LEU A 340 -6.60 -31.92 29.80
CA LEU A 340 -7.09 -32.87 28.80
C LEU A 340 -5.99 -33.80 28.26
N SER A 341 -4.72 -33.40 28.33
CA SER A 341 -3.54 -34.19 27.93
C SER A 341 -2.28 -33.63 28.60
N ASP A 342 -1.31 -34.49 28.89
CA ASP A 342 0.05 -34.11 29.28
C ASP A 342 0.89 -33.56 28.11
N HIS A 343 0.38 -33.64 26.87
CA HIS A 343 0.94 -32.94 25.72
C HIS A 343 0.18 -31.64 25.40
N SER A 344 0.95 -30.61 25.03
CA SER A 344 0.47 -29.34 24.50
C SER A 344 0.00 -29.51 23.05
N GLN A 345 -1.17 -28.96 22.73
CA GLN A 345 -1.61 -28.83 21.34
C GLN A 345 -0.68 -27.88 20.57
N ILE A 346 -0.17 -28.31 19.43
CA ILE A 346 0.64 -27.50 18.53
C ILE A 346 -0.19 -27.06 17.32
N VAL A 347 0.05 -25.83 16.84
CA VAL A 347 -0.77 -25.17 15.80
C VAL A 347 0.15 -24.40 14.84
N THR A 348 -0.15 -24.42 13.54
CA THR A 348 0.46 -23.55 12.52
C THR A 348 -0.60 -22.95 11.60
N LEU A 349 -0.33 -21.75 11.10
CA LEU A 349 -1.14 -21.09 10.06
C LEU A 349 -0.34 -20.97 8.77
N GLU A 350 -0.92 -21.44 7.67
CA GLU A 350 -0.41 -21.23 6.32
C GLU A 350 -1.23 -20.15 5.60
N GLU A 351 -0.55 -19.19 4.99
CA GLU A 351 -1.17 -18.09 4.24
C GLU A 351 -0.76 -18.13 2.76
N LEU A 352 -1.67 -17.65 1.91
CA LEU A 352 -1.42 -17.30 0.51
C LEU A 352 -0.22 -16.35 0.39
N GLU A 353 0.83 -16.76 -0.34
CA GLU A 353 2.05 -16.02 -0.71
C GLU A 353 2.44 -14.85 0.22
N ARG A 354 3.52 -15.01 1.00
CA ARG A 354 4.08 -13.95 1.85
C ARG A 354 4.09 -12.61 1.14
N VAL A 355 3.37 -11.65 1.73
CA VAL A 355 3.22 -10.26 1.30
C VAL A 355 4.47 -9.77 0.58
N SER A 356 4.41 -9.71 -0.75
CA SER A 356 5.53 -9.19 -1.54
C SER A 356 5.88 -7.79 -1.02
N GLU A 357 7.19 -7.46 -0.99
CA GLU A 357 7.68 -6.19 -0.44
C GLU A 357 7.09 -4.93 -1.14
N ASN A 358 6.31 -5.13 -2.20
CA ASN A 358 5.73 -4.16 -3.11
C ASN A 358 4.24 -3.81 -2.88
N ASP A 359 3.52 -4.40 -1.91
CA ASP A 359 2.13 -3.95 -1.59
C ASP A 359 2.01 -3.16 -0.27
N PRO A 360 1.86 -1.82 -0.33
CA PRO A 360 1.56 -1.02 0.84
C PRO A 360 0.17 -1.26 1.45
N ASN A 361 -0.81 -1.75 0.68
CA ASN A 361 -2.20 -1.80 1.13
C ASN A 361 -2.43 -2.91 2.17
N SER A 362 -1.86 -4.10 1.97
CA SER A 362 -1.84 -5.20 2.94
C SER A 362 -1.14 -4.79 4.24
N PHE A 363 0.06 -4.18 4.16
CA PHE A 363 0.76 -3.59 5.31
C PHE A 363 -0.13 -2.62 6.10
N TRP A 364 -0.82 -1.70 5.42
CA TRP A 364 -1.73 -0.75 6.06
C TRP A 364 -3.00 -1.40 6.61
N LYS A 365 -3.48 -2.51 6.01
CA LYS A 365 -4.62 -3.28 6.50
C LYS A 365 -4.28 -3.98 7.82
N VAL A 366 -3.11 -4.62 7.91
CA VAL A 366 -2.60 -5.23 9.15
C VAL A 366 -2.41 -4.16 10.23
N LEU A 367 -1.79 -3.02 9.89
CA LEU A 367 -1.52 -1.93 10.84
C LEU A 367 -2.81 -1.24 11.33
N LYS A 368 -3.89 -1.22 10.52
CA LYS A 368 -5.23 -0.80 10.93
C LYS A 368 -5.94 -1.83 11.81
N ASN A 369 -5.87 -3.11 11.46
CA ASN A 369 -6.42 -4.17 12.32
C ASN A 369 -5.71 -4.22 13.69
N MET A 370 -4.46 -3.73 13.79
CA MET A 370 -3.73 -3.49 15.04
C MET A 370 -4.04 -2.14 15.73
N SER A 371 -4.87 -1.27 15.14
CA SER A 371 -5.26 0.02 15.74
C SER A 371 -6.63 0.04 16.39
N ASP A 372 -7.44 -1.00 16.17
CA ASP A 372 -8.89 -0.94 16.39
C ASP A 372 -9.31 -1.74 17.63
N GLU A 373 -8.99 -1.19 18.80
CA GLU A 373 -10.07 -0.92 19.77
C GLU A 373 -10.47 0.55 19.55
N LEU A 374 -11.78 0.83 19.36
CA LEU A 374 -12.42 2.12 18.98
C LEU A 374 -12.57 2.41 17.46
N GLU A 375 -13.55 1.79 16.82
CA GLU A 375 -14.85 2.45 16.53
C GLU A 375 -15.87 1.36 16.13
N ASP A 376 -17.04 1.36 16.77
CA ASP A 376 -18.12 0.39 16.46
C ASP A 376 -18.55 0.46 15.00
N PHE A 377 -18.66 -0.70 14.34
CA PHE A 377 -19.48 -0.88 13.12
C PHE A 377 -20.99 -0.86 13.48
N SER A 378 -21.41 0.20 14.15
CA SER A 378 -22.81 0.56 14.30
C SER A 378 -23.31 1.17 12.98
N PHE A 379 -24.52 0.78 12.56
CA PHE A 379 -25.23 1.42 11.45
C PHE A 379 -25.75 2.81 11.86
N ASN A 380 -24.84 3.70 12.24
CA ASN A 380 -25.18 5.05 12.63
C ASN A 380 -25.59 5.88 11.41
N LYS A 381 -26.62 6.69 11.63
CA LYS A 381 -27.12 7.70 10.69
C LYS A 381 -25.95 8.62 10.29
N PRO A 382 -25.74 8.94 9.00
CA PRO A 382 -24.57 9.67 8.56
C PRO A 382 -24.48 11.06 9.21
N ASP A 383 -23.31 11.42 9.75
CA ASP A 383 -23.04 12.70 10.47
C ASP A 383 -23.47 13.95 9.69
N VAL A 384 -23.47 13.85 8.35
CA VAL A 384 -23.93 14.85 7.40
C VAL A 384 -24.88 14.16 6.42
N THR A 385 -26.08 14.70 6.22
CA THR A 385 -27.08 14.12 5.32
C THR A 385 -26.72 14.37 3.84
N ALA A 386 -27.21 13.50 2.95
CA ALA A 386 -27.08 13.67 1.50
C ALA A 386 -27.55 15.06 1.02
N SER A 387 -28.70 15.54 1.53
CA SER A 387 -29.22 16.89 1.24
C SER A 387 -28.34 18.00 1.79
N SER A 388 -27.75 17.83 2.99
CA SER A 388 -26.78 18.80 3.54
C SER A 388 -25.51 18.89 2.68
N TRP A 389 -25.05 17.77 2.11
CA TRP A 389 -23.97 17.78 1.13
C TRP A 389 -24.34 18.47 -0.17
N LEU A 390 -25.51 18.17 -0.75
CA LEU A 390 -25.99 18.83 -1.98
C LEU A 390 -26.08 20.35 -1.77
N ASN A 391 -26.77 20.79 -0.72
CA ASN A 391 -26.85 22.20 -0.33
C ASN A 391 -25.45 22.82 -0.08
N HIS A 392 -24.51 22.07 0.49
CA HIS A 392 -23.14 22.53 0.66
C HIS A 392 -22.42 22.77 -0.67
N PHE A 393 -22.57 21.87 -1.65
CA PHE A 393 -21.93 22.07 -2.96
C PHE A 393 -22.67 23.13 -3.78
N GLU A 394 -23.99 23.12 -3.83
CA GLU A 394 -24.79 24.17 -4.46
C GLU A 394 -24.50 25.57 -3.89
N SER A 395 -24.30 25.70 -2.57
CA SER A 395 -23.88 26.99 -1.97
C SER A 395 -22.44 27.41 -2.31
N LEU A 396 -21.58 26.49 -2.76
CA LEU A 396 -20.31 26.84 -3.41
C LEU A 396 -20.51 27.24 -4.89
N HIS A 397 -21.64 26.89 -5.51
CA HIS A 397 -21.98 27.16 -6.91
C HIS A 397 -22.87 28.40 -7.11
N THR A 398 -23.28 29.07 -6.03
CA THR A 398 -23.95 30.39 -6.11
C THR A 398 -23.10 31.34 -6.95
N LYS A 399 -23.67 31.84 -8.06
CA LYS A 399 -23.00 32.78 -8.96
C LYS A 399 -22.56 34.01 -8.17
N HIS A 400 -21.25 34.20 -8.02
CA HIS A 400 -20.72 35.48 -7.52
C HIS A 400 -21.16 36.59 -8.47
N LEU A 401 -21.50 37.76 -7.91
CA LEU A 401 -21.76 38.96 -8.69
C LEU A 401 -20.51 39.28 -9.53
N ILE A 402 -20.66 39.16 -10.85
CA ILE A 402 -19.59 39.38 -11.81
C ILE A 402 -19.28 40.88 -11.83
N GLY A 403 -18.11 41.26 -11.34
CA GLY A 403 -17.64 42.65 -11.37
C GLY A 403 -17.18 43.06 -12.78
N PRO A 404 -16.93 44.37 -13.00
CA PRO A 404 -16.52 44.88 -14.31
C PRO A 404 -15.21 44.24 -14.82
N GLU A 405 -14.27 43.89 -13.94
CA GLU A 405 -13.04 43.20 -14.31
C GLU A 405 -13.33 41.78 -14.86
N GLN A 406 -14.26 41.04 -14.25
CA GLN A 406 -14.64 39.71 -14.73
C GLN A 406 -15.46 39.78 -16.03
N ILE A 407 -16.28 40.82 -16.22
CA ILE A 407 -16.96 41.07 -17.51
C ILE A 407 -15.92 41.26 -18.63
N ASN A 408 -14.86 42.03 -18.38
CA ASN A 408 -13.78 42.24 -19.36
C ASN A 408 -13.00 40.93 -19.66
N ILE A 409 -12.73 40.11 -18.65
CA ILE A 409 -12.14 38.77 -18.84
C ILE A 409 -13.04 37.92 -19.76
N LEU A 410 -14.36 37.89 -19.53
CA LEU A 410 -15.31 37.14 -20.36
C LEU A 410 -15.44 37.67 -21.79
N GLN A 411 -15.29 38.98 -21.99
CA GLN A 411 -15.29 39.61 -23.32
C GLN A 411 -14.02 39.24 -24.09
N THR A 412 -12.85 39.41 -23.45
CA THR A 412 -11.54 39.10 -24.07
C THR A 412 -11.39 37.59 -24.33
N LEU A 413 -11.90 36.73 -23.45
CA LEU A 413 -11.96 35.28 -23.65
C LEU A 413 -12.66 34.92 -24.97
N LYS A 414 -13.83 35.52 -25.26
CA LYS A 414 -14.56 35.28 -26.52
C LYS A 414 -13.74 35.68 -27.75
N THR A 415 -13.01 36.78 -27.69
CA THR A 415 -12.13 37.21 -28.79
C THR A 415 -10.99 36.21 -29.01
N LEU A 416 -10.31 35.79 -27.93
CA LEU A 416 -9.21 34.82 -28.01
C LEU A 416 -9.67 33.44 -28.51
N GLU A 417 -10.90 33.03 -28.22
CA GLU A 417 -11.49 31.77 -28.73
C GLU A 417 -11.74 31.79 -30.25
N MET A 418 -11.76 32.96 -30.90
CA MET A 418 -12.01 33.10 -32.34
C MET A 418 -10.74 33.10 -33.21
N GLU A 419 -9.55 33.18 -32.60
CA GLU A 419 -8.25 33.25 -33.30
C GLU A 419 -7.31 32.09 -32.89
N PRO A 420 -7.67 30.82 -33.17
CA PRO A 420 -6.81 29.69 -32.85
C PRO A 420 -5.51 29.70 -33.67
N THR A 421 -4.37 29.54 -33.00
CA THR A 421 -3.08 29.30 -33.65
C THR A 421 -2.78 27.80 -33.73
N ASN A 422 -1.86 27.41 -34.62
CA ASN A 422 -1.51 25.99 -34.79
C ASN A 422 -0.63 25.54 -33.60
N ASN A 423 -1.10 24.60 -32.79
CA ASN A 423 -0.50 24.27 -31.50
C ASN A 423 0.24 22.92 -31.53
N LEU A 424 1.47 22.90 -31.01
CA LEU A 424 2.28 21.68 -30.80
C LEU A 424 1.58 20.64 -29.90
N LEU A 425 0.58 21.05 -29.11
CA LEU A 425 -0.22 20.16 -28.25
C LEU A 425 -1.25 19.33 -29.03
N ASP A 426 -1.60 19.72 -30.26
CA ASP A 426 -2.62 19.08 -31.11
C ASP A 426 -2.09 17.97 -32.02
N GLU A 427 -0.75 17.78 -32.08
CA GLU A 427 -0.10 16.73 -32.87
C GLU A 427 -0.69 15.33 -32.60
N PRO A 428 -0.80 14.42 -33.59
CA PRO A 428 -1.37 13.09 -33.36
C PRO A 428 -0.67 12.31 -32.22
N ILE A 429 -1.46 11.70 -31.34
CA ILE A 429 -0.99 10.90 -30.21
C ILE A 429 -0.29 9.64 -30.71
N SER A 430 0.98 9.54 -30.35
CA SER A 430 1.87 8.45 -30.72
C SER A 430 1.68 7.22 -29.83
N GLU A 431 2.05 6.06 -30.34
CA GLU A 431 2.07 4.80 -29.57
C GLU A 431 3.04 4.86 -28.38
N TYR A 432 4.15 5.59 -28.54
CA TYR A 432 5.13 5.83 -27.50
C TYR A 432 4.53 6.55 -26.28
N GLU A 433 3.72 7.58 -26.50
CA GLU A 433 3.01 8.31 -25.44
C GLU A 433 2.04 7.39 -24.69
N ILE A 434 1.29 6.56 -25.40
CA ILE A 434 0.33 5.61 -24.82
C ILE A 434 1.05 4.57 -23.95
N ILE A 435 2.12 3.96 -24.45
CA ILE A 435 2.94 2.99 -23.71
C ILE A 435 3.56 3.63 -22.46
N ASN A 436 4.06 4.86 -22.56
CA ASN A 436 4.61 5.58 -21.41
C ASN A 436 3.55 5.98 -20.38
N ALA A 437 2.37 6.42 -20.81
CA ALA A 437 1.26 6.72 -19.93
C ALA A 437 0.76 5.46 -19.19
N ALA A 438 0.74 4.31 -19.86
CA ALA A 438 0.39 3.03 -19.24
C ALA A 438 1.38 2.63 -18.14
N ARG A 439 2.69 2.79 -18.39
CA ARG A 439 3.75 2.57 -17.38
C ARG A 439 3.57 3.45 -16.13
N LYS A 440 3.11 4.70 -16.30
CA LYS A 440 2.85 5.67 -15.20
C LYS A 440 1.62 5.35 -14.35
N LEU A 441 0.70 4.48 -14.79
CA LEU A 441 -0.43 4.04 -13.97
C LEU A 441 0.08 3.33 -12.70
N LYS A 442 -0.52 3.64 -11.54
CA LYS A 442 -0.13 3.02 -10.25
C LYS A 442 -1.04 1.84 -9.93
N ASN A 443 -0.46 0.70 -9.58
CA ASN A 443 -1.22 -0.49 -9.20
C ASN A 443 -1.96 -0.30 -7.86
N ASN A 444 -2.86 -1.23 -7.55
CA ASN A 444 -3.66 -1.33 -6.33
C ASN A 444 -4.41 -0.02 -6.03
N LYS A 445 -5.19 0.47 -7.02
CA LYS A 445 -6.08 1.63 -6.89
C LYS A 445 -7.53 1.21 -7.06
N SER A 446 -8.40 1.82 -6.25
CA SER A 446 -9.84 1.57 -6.26
C SER A 446 -10.46 1.93 -7.62
N ALA A 447 -11.27 1.02 -8.16
CA ALA A 447 -11.99 1.23 -9.40
C ALA A 447 -13.11 2.27 -9.29
N TYR A 448 -13.46 2.85 -10.43
CA TYR A 448 -14.71 3.56 -10.62
C TYR A 448 -15.87 2.56 -10.76
N SER A 449 -17.10 3.03 -10.99
CA SER A 449 -18.26 2.15 -11.22
C SER A 449 -18.14 1.29 -12.48
N ASP A 450 -17.22 1.62 -13.40
CA ASP A 450 -16.87 0.82 -14.57
C ASP A 450 -16.14 -0.51 -14.24
N LYS A 451 -15.70 -0.70 -12.99
CA LYS A 451 -14.92 -1.86 -12.49
C LYS A 451 -13.58 -2.12 -13.21
N ILE A 452 -13.20 -1.28 -14.17
CA ILE A 452 -11.88 -1.33 -14.82
C ILE A 452 -10.81 -1.07 -13.76
N ARG A 453 -9.59 -1.57 -13.95
CA ARG A 453 -8.44 -1.29 -13.07
C ARG A 453 -7.20 -0.88 -13.87
N ASN A 454 -6.27 -0.21 -13.20
CA ASN A 454 -5.01 0.22 -13.81
C ASN A 454 -4.18 -0.96 -14.34
N GLU A 455 -4.25 -2.10 -13.67
CA GLU A 455 -3.63 -3.36 -14.09
C GLU A 455 -4.20 -3.81 -15.43
N MET A 456 -5.53 -3.82 -15.57
CA MET A 456 -6.21 -4.20 -16.82
C MET A 456 -5.74 -3.33 -17.98
N LEU A 457 -5.69 -1.99 -17.79
CA LEU A 457 -5.20 -1.06 -18.81
C LEU A 457 -3.72 -1.29 -19.16
N LYS A 458 -2.87 -1.62 -18.18
CA LYS A 458 -1.46 -1.95 -18.44
C LYS A 458 -1.31 -3.20 -19.30
N TYR A 459 -1.94 -4.30 -18.89
CA TYR A 459 -1.83 -5.57 -19.62
C TYR A 459 -2.49 -5.48 -21.02
N SER A 460 -3.65 -4.82 -21.12
CA SER A 460 -4.32 -4.62 -22.40
C SER A 460 -3.60 -3.64 -23.33
N THR A 461 -2.70 -2.77 -22.84
CA THR A 461 -1.94 -1.84 -23.72
C THR A 461 -1.17 -2.58 -24.81
N ASN A 462 -0.65 -3.78 -24.54
CA ASN A 462 0.08 -4.58 -25.54
C ASN A 462 -0.83 -5.14 -26.65
N ILE A 463 -2.14 -5.26 -26.41
CA ILE A 463 -3.12 -5.88 -27.31
C ILE A 463 -3.98 -4.81 -28.00
N LEU A 464 -4.42 -3.82 -27.23
CA LEU A 464 -5.35 -2.77 -27.65
C LEU A 464 -4.64 -1.45 -28.04
N LEU A 465 -3.32 -1.45 -28.25
CA LEU A 465 -2.52 -0.26 -28.55
C LEU A 465 -3.14 0.59 -29.68
N GLN A 466 -3.48 -0.03 -30.80
CA GLN A 466 -4.09 0.65 -31.95
C GLN A 466 -5.53 1.13 -31.66
N GLY A 467 -6.27 0.40 -30.80
CA GLY A 467 -7.58 0.83 -30.31
C GLY A 467 -7.50 2.08 -29.44
N TYR A 468 -6.56 2.11 -28.47
CA TYR A 468 -6.28 3.29 -27.67
C TYR A 468 -5.79 4.46 -28.52
N LYS A 469 -4.89 4.21 -29.49
CA LYS A 469 -4.40 5.22 -30.44
C LYS A 469 -5.54 5.85 -31.23
N LYS A 470 -6.42 5.03 -31.83
CA LYS A 470 -7.57 5.53 -32.59
C LYS A 470 -8.55 6.31 -31.70
N LEU A 471 -8.87 5.79 -30.51
CA LEU A 471 -9.79 6.45 -29.57
C LEU A 471 -9.24 7.80 -29.07
N PHE A 472 -7.99 7.84 -28.63
CA PHE A 472 -7.39 9.04 -28.05
C PHE A 472 -7.12 10.12 -29.11
N ASN A 473 -6.75 9.75 -30.34
CA ASN A 473 -6.68 10.70 -31.45
C ASN A 473 -8.05 11.26 -31.81
N LEU A 474 -9.09 10.42 -31.96
CA LEU A 474 -10.45 10.91 -32.22
C LEU A 474 -10.96 11.89 -31.15
N ILE A 475 -10.66 11.63 -29.87
CA ILE A 475 -11.01 12.53 -28.76
C ILE A 475 -10.25 13.86 -28.84
N LEU A 476 -8.97 13.84 -29.23
CA LEU A 476 -8.17 15.05 -29.45
C LEU A 476 -8.65 15.82 -30.68
N GLU A 477 -8.78 15.18 -31.83
CA GLU A 477 -9.24 15.76 -33.11
C GLU A 477 -10.61 16.43 -33.00
N THR A 478 -11.53 15.85 -32.21
CA THR A 478 -12.86 16.43 -31.96
C THR A 478 -12.89 17.50 -30.87
N GLY A 479 -11.81 17.64 -30.09
CA GLY A 479 -11.77 18.55 -28.94
C GLY A 479 -12.80 18.22 -27.85
N SER A 480 -13.36 17.01 -27.84
CA SER A 480 -14.55 16.66 -27.05
C SER A 480 -14.28 15.47 -26.11
N PHE A 481 -14.34 15.73 -24.80
CA PHE A 481 -14.10 14.72 -23.79
C PHE A 481 -15.37 13.87 -23.56
N PRO A 482 -15.30 12.52 -23.55
CA PRO A 482 -16.48 11.69 -23.38
C PRO A 482 -17.26 11.99 -22.09
N ASP A 483 -18.57 12.17 -22.17
CA ASP A 483 -19.40 12.58 -21.01
C ASP A 483 -19.33 11.57 -19.84
N GLN A 484 -19.19 10.27 -20.13
CA GLN A 484 -18.97 9.23 -19.12
C GLN A 484 -17.65 9.43 -18.34
N TRP A 485 -16.66 10.09 -18.93
CA TRP A 485 -15.38 10.42 -18.31
C TRP A 485 -15.43 11.76 -17.55
N CYS A 486 -16.44 12.58 -17.80
CA CYS A 486 -16.74 13.78 -17.01
C CYS A 486 -17.45 13.47 -15.68
N GLU A 487 -17.89 12.23 -15.48
CA GLU A 487 -18.47 11.78 -14.20
C GLU A 487 -17.41 11.52 -13.12
N GLY A 488 -17.74 11.91 -11.89
CA GLY A 488 -16.94 11.65 -10.70
C GLY A 488 -17.79 11.25 -9.49
N LEU A 489 -17.23 10.35 -8.66
CA LEU A 489 -17.82 9.96 -7.37
C LEU A 489 -16.99 10.56 -6.23
N ILE A 490 -17.59 11.48 -5.48
CA ILE A 490 -16.99 12.13 -4.31
C ILE A 490 -17.26 11.27 -3.07
N THR A 491 -16.19 10.76 -2.46
CA THR A 491 -16.21 10.24 -1.09
C THR A 491 -15.71 11.33 -0.13
N PRO A 492 -16.49 11.79 0.85
CA PRO A 492 -16.01 12.71 1.87
C PRO A 492 -15.16 11.97 2.90
N ILE A 493 -13.97 12.49 3.23
CA ILE A 493 -13.10 11.97 4.28
C ILE A 493 -12.91 13.05 5.34
N PHE A 494 -13.29 12.76 6.59
CA PHE A 494 -13.17 13.70 7.70
C PHE A 494 -11.71 14.14 7.92
N LYS A 495 -11.50 15.45 8.13
CA LYS A 495 -10.16 16.04 8.33
C LYS A 495 -9.87 16.33 9.80
N SER A 496 -10.74 17.07 10.47
CA SER A 496 -10.60 17.52 11.87
C SER A 496 -11.81 18.35 12.32
N ALA A 497 -11.96 18.55 13.64
CA ALA A 497 -12.99 19.38 14.29
C ALA A 497 -14.40 18.77 14.32
N ASP A 498 -15.44 19.50 13.91
CA ASP A 498 -16.84 19.08 14.02
C ASP A 498 -17.24 18.16 12.84
N LYS A 499 -17.72 16.94 13.15
CA LYS A 499 -18.20 15.95 12.17
C LYS A 499 -19.49 16.38 11.46
N THR A 500 -20.29 17.29 12.00
CA THR A 500 -21.55 17.73 11.37
C THR A 500 -21.36 18.79 10.28
N ASN A 501 -20.16 19.37 10.15
CA ASN A 501 -19.90 20.46 9.22
C ASN A 501 -19.22 19.97 7.92
N PRO A 502 -19.87 20.09 6.74
CA PRO A 502 -19.30 19.69 5.44
C PRO A 502 -17.90 20.25 5.15
N ASN A 503 -17.57 21.45 5.64
CA ASN A 503 -16.27 22.10 5.42
C ASN A 503 -15.09 21.37 6.09
N ASN A 504 -15.38 20.51 7.08
CA ASN A 504 -14.38 19.76 7.83
C ASN A 504 -13.99 18.43 7.15
N TYR A 505 -14.52 18.15 5.96
CA TYR A 505 -14.19 16.96 5.17
C TYR A 505 -13.36 17.32 3.94
N ARG A 506 -12.36 16.49 3.66
CA ARG A 506 -11.66 16.46 2.38
C ARG A 506 -12.50 15.67 1.38
N ARG A 507 -12.92 16.32 0.30
CA ARG A 507 -13.47 15.65 -0.87
C ARG A 507 -12.42 14.72 -1.49
N ILE A 508 -12.85 13.52 -1.88
CA ILE A 508 -12.04 12.57 -2.65
C ILE A 508 -12.85 12.12 -3.86
N CYS A 509 -12.54 12.68 -5.04
CA CYS A 509 -13.17 12.25 -6.29
C CYS A 509 -12.49 11.00 -6.86
N VAL A 510 -13.29 10.05 -7.34
CA VAL A 510 -12.87 8.91 -8.17
C VAL A 510 -13.57 9.04 -9.53
N THR A 511 -12.80 8.94 -10.60
CA THR A 511 -13.25 9.02 -12.01
C THR A 511 -12.85 7.75 -12.75
N SER A 512 -13.37 7.51 -13.96
CA SER A 512 -12.94 6.37 -14.79
C SER A 512 -11.41 6.30 -14.95
N PHE A 513 -10.86 5.09 -15.00
CA PHE A 513 -9.43 4.91 -15.24
C PHE A 513 -9.04 5.17 -16.70
N LEU A 514 -9.93 4.97 -17.67
CA LEU A 514 -9.61 5.25 -19.07
C LEU A 514 -9.48 6.77 -19.30
N SER A 515 -10.37 7.55 -18.68
CA SER A 515 -10.24 9.00 -18.52
C SER A 515 -8.89 9.39 -17.93
N LYS A 516 -8.51 8.76 -16.81
CA LYS A 516 -7.22 9.04 -16.15
C LYS A 516 -6.00 8.68 -17.02
N PHE A 517 -6.08 7.57 -17.76
CA PHE A 517 -5.03 7.12 -18.65
C PHE A 517 -4.79 8.15 -19.77
N PHE A 518 -5.85 8.61 -20.42
CA PHE A 518 -5.78 9.69 -21.40
C PHE A 518 -5.27 11.01 -20.79
N CYS A 519 -5.74 11.41 -19.60
CA CYS A 519 -5.24 12.61 -18.93
C CYS A 519 -3.73 12.55 -18.56
N ILE A 520 -3.12 11.36 -18.45
CA ILE A 520 -1.64 11.27 -18.28
C ILE A 520 -0.94 11.77 -19.55
N ILE A 521 -1.40 11.35 -20.73
CA ILE A 521 -0.85 11.79 -22.03
C ILE A 521 -0.99 13.31 -22.16
N LEU A 522 -2.18 13.84 -21.91
CA LEU A 522 -2.43 15.29 -21.94
C LEU A 522 -1.54 16.05 -20.95
N ASN A 523 -1.33 15.50 -19.75
CA ASN A 523 -0.47 16.14 -18.75
C ASN A 523 1.00 16.12 -19.16
N ASP A 524 1.48 15.02 -19.74
CA ASP A 524 2.86 14.92 -20.24
C ASP A 524 3.12 15.94 -21.36
N ARG A 525 2.19 16.07 -22.31
CA ARG A 525 2.23 17.10 -23.36
C ARG A 525 2.27 18.51 -22.79
N LEU A 526 1.31 18.85 -21.92
CA LEU A 526 1.24 20.17 -21.29
C LEU A 526 2.46 20.47 -20.42
N SER A 527 3.03 19.47 -19.75
CA SER A 527 4.27 19.62 -18.96
C SER A 527 5.46 19.92 -19.86
N ASN A 528 5.61 19.22 -20.98
CA ASN A 528 6.68 19.45 -21.95
C ASN A 528 6.56 20.83 -22.61
N PHE A 529 5.37 21.22 -23.06
CA PHE A 529 5.09 22.56 -23.59
C PHE A 529 5.36 23.64 -22.55
N SER A 530 4.88 23.45 -21.31
CA SER A 530 5.11 24.37 -20.20
C SER A 530 6.59 24.56 -19.86
N TYR A 531 7.42 23.52 -20.05
CA TYR A 531 8.86 23.60 -19.87
C TYR A 531 9.53 24.34 -21.05
N GLN A 532 9.19 23.97 -22.29
CA GLN A 532 9.74 24.60 -23.49
C GLN A 532 9.44 26.11 -23.57
N GLN A 533 8.20 26.50 -23.27
CA GLN A 533 7.75 27.89 -23.28
C GLN A 533 8.05 28.64 -21.96
N SER A 534 8.70 27.99 -20.99
CA SER A 534 9.02 28.57 -19.66
C SER A 534 7.79 29.20 -18.95
N LEU A 535 6.61 28.58 -19.09
CA LEU A 535 5.34 29.18 -18.63
C LEU A 535 5.32 29.40 -17.11
N ILE A 536 5.84 28.44 -16.33
CA ILE A 536 5.85 28.52 -14.87
C ILE A 536 7.12 29.20 -14.38
N HIS A 537 6.96 30.28 -13.62
CA HIS A 537 8.09 31.02 -13.06
C HIS A 537 8.85 30.16 -12.04
N PRO A 538 10.20 30.21 -11.97
CA PRO A 538 11.01 29.41 -11.03
C PRO A 538 10.70 29.60 -9.54
N SER A 539 9.88 30.59 -9.17
CA SER A 539 9.38 30.81 -7.81
C SER A 539 8.18 29.93 -7.43
N GLN A 540 7.55 29.26 -8.39
CA GLN A 540 6.50 28.26 -8.17
C GLN A 540 7.11 26.86 -8.34
N ILE A 541 7.33 26.17 -7.22
CA ILE A 541 7.92 24.82 -7.22
C ILE A 541 6.95 23.73 -6.77
N GLY A 542 5.73 24.09 -6.35
CA GLY A 542 4.72 23.13 -5.96
C GLY A 542 4.26 22.30 -7.16
N PHE A 543 4.18 20.98 -6.99
CA PHE A 543 3.86 20.01 -8.05
C PHE A 543 4.81 19.99 -9.26
N GLN A 544 5.97 20.67 -9.19
CA GLN A 544 6.98 20.62 -10.24
C GLN A 544 7.93 19.42 -10.05
N SER A 545 8.36 18.83 -11.15
CA SER A 545 9.33 17.73 -11.13
C SER A 545 10.71 18.21 -10.65
N GLY A 546 11.42 17.39 -9.89
CA GLY A 546 12.74 17.73 -9.34
C GLY A 546 12.75 18.66 -8.12
N HIS A 547 11.58 19.15 -7.69
CA HIS A 547 11.45 20.09 -6.56
C HIS A 547 10.78 19.49 -5.33
N ARG A 548 11.05 20.08 -4.16
CA ARG A 548 10.50 19.67 -2.85
C ARG A 548 10.34 20.87 -1.90
N THR A 549 9.52 20.71 -0.87
CA THR A 549 9.29 21.73 0.17
C THR A 549 10.58 22.26 0.81
N ALA A 550 11.58 21.40 0.98
CA ALA A 550 12.88 21.74 1.55
C ALA A 550 13.63 22.84 0.76
N ASP A 551 13.39 22.97 -0.55
CA ASP A 551 14.12 23.93 -1.39
C ASP A 551 13.68 25.38 -1.07
N HIS A 552 12.39 25.59 -0.78
CA HIS A 552 11.86 26.86 -0.31
C HIS A 552 12.22 27.16 1.15
N ILE A 553 12.31 26.14 2.01
CA ILE A 553 12.86 26.30 3.37
C ILE A 553 14.32 26.75 3.32
N PHE A 554 15.14 26.12 2.45
CA PHE A 554 16.54 26.48 2.24
C PHE A 554 16.68 27.91 1.67
N THR A 555 15.88 28.27 0.67
CA THR A 555 15.89 29.61 0.08
C THR A 555 15.53 30.67 1.14
N LEU A 556 14.42 30.47 1.86
CA LEU A 556 13.99 31.40 2.90
C LEU A 556 15.03 31.54 4.02
N LYS A 557 15.60 30.43 4.52
CA LYS A 557 16.67 30.45 5.52
C LYS A 557 17.90 31.21 5.01
N THR A 558 18.36 30.92 3.80
CA THR A 558 19.50 31.61 3.17
C THR A 558 19.29 33.13 3.08
N LEU A 559 18.07 33.57 2.73
CA LEU A 559 17.72 35.00 2.72
C LEU A 559 17.77 35.60 4.13
N ILE A 560 17.20 34.92 5.12
CA ILE A 560 17.22 35.36 6.52
C ILE A 560 18.66 35.51 7.01
N ASP A 561 19.52 34.54 6.77
CA ASP A 561 20.90 34.54 7.29
C ASP A 561 21.71 35.68 6.68
N LYS A 562 21.62 35.85 5.35
CA LYS A 562 22.25 36.97 4.65
C LYS A 562 21.71 38.32 5.12
N GLN A 563 20.40 38.50 5.20
CA GLN A 563 19.81 39.81 5.45
C GLN A 563 19.80 40.20 6.94
N VAL A 564 19.55 39.26 7.84
CA VAL A 564 19.37 39.50 9.27
C VAL A 564 20.67 39.34 10.05
N GLU A 565 21.48 38.33 9.71
CA GLU A 565 22.65 37.97 10.51
C GLU A 565 23.92 38.66 10.00
N GLN A 566 24.10 38.75 8.67
CA GLN A 566 25.22 39.45 8.02
C GLN A 566 24.92 40.96 7.80
N ASN A 567 23.87 41.29 7.04
CA ASN A 567 23.54 42.69 6.70
C ASN A 567 22.91 43.49 7.86
N LYS A 568 22.55 42.84 8.97
CA LYS A 568 21.87 43.44 10.15
C LYS A 568 20.54 44.14 9.83
N GLY A 569 19.93 43.78 8.69
CA GLY A 569 18.65 44.30 8.22
C GLY A 569 17.46 43.50 8.76
N LYS A 570 16.34 43.62 8.07
CA LYS A 570 15.10 42.88 8.34
C LYS A 570 14.56 42.23 7.08
N ILE A 571 13.72 41.20 7.27
CA ILE A 571 12.82 40.69 6.23
C ILE A 571 11.39 40.82 6.74
N TYR A 572 10.53 41.38 5.90
CA TYR A 572 9.08 41.40 6.13
C TYR A 572 8.47 40.32 5.23
N ALA A 573 7.95 39.26 5.85
CA ALA A 573 7.38 38.11 5.16
C ALA A 573 5.88 38.00 5.47
N CYS A 574 5.03 38.01 4.45
CA CYS A 574 3.61 37.67 4.60
C CYS A 574 3.38 36.25 4.10
N PHE A 575 2.91 35.36 4.97
CA PHE A 575 2.44 34.02 4.63
C PHE A 575 0.94 34.11 4.35
N VAL A 576 0.53 33.82 3.11
CA VAL A 576 -0.83 34.00 2.61
C VAL A 576 -1.53 32.64 2.52
N ASP A 577 -2.67 32.50 3.21
CA ASP A 577 -3.58 31.34 3.10
C ASP A 577 -4.76 31.75 2.22
N PHE A 578 -4.96 31.11 1.07
CA PHE A 578 -6.14 31.33 0.23
C PHE A 578 -7.31 30.45 0.70
N LYS A 579 -8.54 31.00 0.71
CA LYS A 579 -9.72 30.23 1.07
C LYS A 579 -10.02 29.20 -0.02
N LYS A 580 -9.81 27.92 0.31
CA LYS A 580 -10.08 26.76 -0.55
C LYS A 580 -9.51 26.92 -1.97
N ALA A 581 -8.25 27.37 -2.11
CA ALA A 581 -7.61 27.75 -3.38
C ALA A 581 -8.02 26.90 -4.61
N PHE A 582 -7.84 25.58 -4.53
CA PHE A 582 -8.17 24.62 -5.58
C PHE A 582 -9.66 24.58 -5.98
N ASP A 583 -10.56 24.90 -5.05
CA ASP A 583 -12.01 24.91 -5.23
C ASP A 583 -12.55 26.30 -5.62
N SER A 584 -11.70 27.33 -5.64
CA SER A 584 -12.07 28.74 -5.89
C SER A 584 -11.76 29.20 -7.32
N ILE A 585 -11.01 28.40 -8.10
CA ILE A 585 -10.63 28.70 -9.49
C ILE A 585 -11.86 28.85 -10.39
N LEU A 586 -12.09 30.05 -10.92
CA LEU A 586 -13.13 30.29 -11.93
C LEU A 586 -12.76 29.59 -13.25
N HIS A 587 -13.67 28.83 -13.84
CA HIS A 587 -13.40 28.06 -15.07
C HIS A 587 -13.08 28.97 -16.26
N GLU A 588 -13.86 30.03 -16.45
CA GLU A 588 -13.64 31.02 -17.50
C GLU A 588 -12.32 31.79 -17.30
N GLY A 589 -11.92 32.01 -16.04
CA GLY A 589 -10.61 32.56 -15.71
C GLY A 589 -9.46 31.60 -16.06
N LEU A 590 -9.65 30.29 -15.84
CA LEU A 590 -8.69 29.27 -16.26
C LEU A 590 -8.59 29.19 -17.79
N PHE A 591 -9.71 29.20 -18.50
CA PHE A 591 -9.72 29.20 -19.96
C PHE A 591 -9.03 30.43 -20.54
N PHE A 592 -9.29 31.62 -19.99
CA PHE A 592 -8.56 32.84 -20.34
C PHE A 592 -7.05 32.67 -20.13
N LYS A 593 -6.62 32.11 -18.98
CA LYS A 593 -5.20 31.88 -18.68
C LYS A 593 -4.54 30.88 -19.63
N LEU A 594 -5.25 29.90 -20.15
CA LEU A 594 -4.71 28.97 -21.15
C LEU A 594 -4.43 29.70 -22.47
N LEU A 595 -5.41 30.45 -23.00
CA LEU A 595 -5.23 31.21 -24.25
C LEU A 595 -4.18 32.32 -24.13
N GLU A 596 -4.11 33.02 -22.98
CA GLU A 596 -3.06 34.01 -22.67
C GLU A 596 -1.66 33.38 -22.73
N ASN A 597 -1.52 32.10 -22.38
CA ASN A 597 -0.27 31.33 -22.43
C ASN A 597 -0.10 30.49 -23.72
N LYS A 598 -0.86 30.81 -24.79
CA LYS A 598 -0.82 30.10 -26.09
C LYS A 598 -1.08 28.59 -25.99
N ILE A 599 -2.00 28.23 -25.10
CA ILE A 599 -2.62 26.90 -25.02
C ILE A 599 -4.03 27.06 -25.59
N ASP A 600 -4.12 26.92 -26.91
CA ASP A 600 -5.30 27.05 -27.76
C ASP A 600 -5.54 25.74 -28.55
N GLY A 601 -6.22 25.81 -29.70
CA GLY A 601 -6.50 24.65 -30.54
C GLY A 601 -7.43 23.61 -29.92
N GLN A 602 -7.33 22.37 -30.38
CA GLN A 602 -8.19 21.28 -29.92
C GLN A 602 -7.82 20.76 -28.54
N PHE A 603 -6.56 20.87 -28.12
CA PHE A 603 -6.13 20.64 -26.75
C PHE A 603 -6.85 21.60 -25.79
N TYR A 604 -6.97 22.88 -26.13
CA TYR A 604 -7.78 23.83 -25.36
C TYR A 604 -9.25 23.44 -25.35
N SER A 605 -9.86 23.14 -26.50
CA SER A 605 -11.26 22.69 -26.61
C SER A 605 -11.53 21.48 -25.69
N LEU A 606 -10.58 20.54 -25.66
CA LEU A 606 -10.63 19.34 -24.84
C LEU A 606 -10.52 19.64 -23.33
N ILE A 607 -9.63 20.55 -22.92
CA ILE A 607 -9.58 21.02 -21.53
C ILE A 607 -10.88 21.76 -21.16
N LYS A 608 -11.43 22.59 -22.06
CA LYS A 608 -12.70 23.28 -21.86
C LYS A 608 -13.84 22.28 -21.66
N SER A 609 -13.97 21.28 -22.54
CA SER A 609 -14.93 20.16 -22.43
C SER A 609 -14.80 19.41 -21.10
N ILE A 610 -13.57 19.07 -20.67
CA ILE A 610 -13.28 18.41 -19.38
C ILE A 610 -13.89 19.14 -18.19
N TYR A 611 -13.88 20.48 -18.20
CA TYR A 611 -14.38 21.31 -17.10
C TYR A 611 -15.86 21.65 -17.25
N SER A 612 -16.31 22.04 -18.45
CA SER A 612 -17.71 22.41 -18.72
C SER A 612 -18.69 21.27 -18.52
N ASN A 613 -18.33 20.03 -18.88
CA ASN A 613 -19.22 18.87 -18.79
C ASN A 613 -19.07 18.11 -17.46
N SER A 614 -18.17 18.54 -16.56
CA SER A 614 -17.89 17.82 -15.30
C SER A 614 -19.10 17.75 -14.36
N LYS A 615 -19.46 16.53 -13.96
CA LYS A 615 -20.53 16.25 -13.00
C LYS A 615 -20.05 15.30 -11.91
N CYS A 616 -20.46 15.57 -10.67
CA CYS A 616 -20.10 14.78 -9.49
C CYS A 616 -21.35 14.28 -8.78
N ALA A 617 -21.29 13.06 -8.23
CA ALA A 617 -22.25 12.56 -7.25
C ALA A 617 -21.50 12.19 -5.96
N ILE A 618 -22.14 12.34 -4.80
CA ILE A 618 -21.55 11.97 -3.52
C ILE A 618 -21.86 10.51 -3.22
N LYS A 619 -20.85 9.76 -2.79
CA LYS A 619 -20.98 8.40 -2.27
C LYS A 619 -20.64 8.39 -0.79
N GLN A 620 -21.62 8.05 0.04
CA GLN A 620 -21.46 7.85 1.48
C GLN A 620 -22.08 6.50 1.85
N ASN A 621 -21.26 5.60 2.40
CA ASN A 621 -21.61 4.19 2.62
C ASN A 621 -22.14 3.55 1.32
N ASN A 622 -23.35 2.98 1.35
CA ASN A 622 -24.04 2.39 0.19
C ASN A 622 -24.98 3.37 -0.53
N ILE A 623 -25.07 4.64 -0.09
CA ILE A 623 -25.94 5.66 -0.66
C ILE A 623 -25.14 6.52 -1.66
N ARG A 624 -25.75 6.81 -2.81
CA ARG A 624 -25.24 7.74 -3.83
C ARG A 624 -26.28 8.83 -4.07
N THR A 625 -25.86 10.09 -4.14
CA THR A 625 -26.75 11.20 -4.58
C THR A 625 -26.95 11.17 -6.09
N ASP A 626 -27.84 12.03 -6.59
CA ASP A 626 -27.83 12.42 -7.99
C ASP A 626 -26.55 13.19 -8.35
N PHE A 627 -26.31 13.31 -9.65
CA PHE A 627 -25.19 14.06 -10.20
C PHE A 627 -25.50 15.56 -10.25
N PHE A 628 -24.58 16.37 -9.76
CA PHE A 628 -24.60 17.83 -9.88
C PHE A 628 -23.37 18.34 -10.63
N THR A 629 -23.50 19.46 -11.34
CA THR A 629 -22.40 20.15 -12.01
C THR A 629 -21.76 21.19 -11.08
N TYR A 630 -20.57 21.68 -11.43
CA TYR A 630 -19.89 22.74 -10.68
C TYR A 630 -19.21 23.74 -11.63
N SER A 631 -19.39 25.02 -11.35
CA SER A 631 -18.89 26.16 -12.14
C SER A 631 -17.51 26.69 -11.71
N LYS A 632 -16.92 26.11 -10.66
CA LYS A 632 -15.61 26.53 -10.14
C LYS A 632 -14.86 25.42 -9.45
N GLY A 633 -13.54 25.58 -9.42
CA GLY A 633 -12.57 24.65 -8.86
C GLY A 633 -12.00 23.69 -9.91
N VAL A 634 -10.75 23.27 -9.70
CA VAL A 634 -10.09 22.28 -10.58
C VAL A 634 -10.47 20.84 -10.17
N ARG A 635 -10.45 19.89 -11.13
CA ARG A 635 -10.87 18.49 -10.91
C ARG A 635 -9.99 17.81 -9.86
N GLN A 636 -10.51 17.62 -8.65
CA GLN A 636 -9.74 16.98 -7.58
C GLN A 636 -9.31 15.56 -7.98
N ARG A 637 -8.04 15.21 -7.70
CA ARG A 637 -7.37 13.96 -8.12
C ARG A 637 -7.22 13.73 -9.64
N CYS A 638 -7.65 14.66 -10.49
CA CYS A 638 -7.21 14.68 -11.89
C CYS A 638 -5.71 15.03 -11.95
N ILE A 639 -5.00 14.42 -12.89
CA ILE A 639 -3.54 14.59 -13.03
C ILE A 639 -3.16 15.93 -13.69
N LEU A 640 -4.02 16.49 -14.54
CA LEU A 640 -3.86 17.80 -15.17
C LEU A 640 -4.02 18.97 -14.17
N SER A 641 -4.90 18.81 -13.18
CA SER A 641 -5.34 19.91 -12.33
C SER A 641 -4.26 20.62 -11.50
N PRO A 642 -3.20 19.97 -11.00
CA PRO A 642 -2.07 20.65 -10.38
C PRO A 642 -1.31 21.60 -11.34
N LEU A 643 -1.07 21.18 -12.59
CA LEU A 643 -0.38 22.01 -13.58
C LEU A 643 -1.27 23.17 -14.06
N LEU A 644 -2.56 22.90 -14.29
CA LEU A 644 -3.55 23.93 -14.62
C LEU A 644 -3.71 24.97 -13.49
N PHE A 645 -3.69 24.52 -12.23
CA PHE A 645 -3.67 25.42 -11.06
C PHE A 645 -2.39 26.28 -11.04
N ASN A 646 -1.22 25.67 -11.29
CA ASN A 646 0.04 26.39 -11.38
C ASN A 646 0.02 27.47 -12.48
N ILE A 647 -0.49 27.16 -13.68
CA ILE A 647 -0.64 28.13 -14.78
C ILE A 647 -1.55 29.29 -14.35
N TYR A 648 -2.68 29.01 -13.69
CA TYR A 648 -3.61 30.03 -13.22
C TYR A 648 -2.99 31.02 -12.23
N ILE A 649 -2.32 30.51 -11.19
CA ILE A 649 -1.74 31.34 -10.12
C ILE A 649 -0.42 32.01 -10.51
N ASN A 650 0.19 31.62 -11.64
CA ASN A 650 1.53 32.03 -12.05
C ASN A 650 1.73 33.55 -12.13
N GLU A 651 0.69 34.32 -12.48
CA GLU A 651 0.72 35.80 -12.54
C GLU A 651 1.21 36.44 -11.23
N ILE A 652 0.95 35.84 -10.05
CA ILE A 652 1.44 36.34 -8.76
C ILE A 652 2.97 36.49 -8.74
N THR A 653 3.69 35.58 -9.43
CA THR A 653 5.16 35.56 -9.39
C THR A 653 5.81 36.76 -10.09
N THR A 654 5.08 37.42 -10.99
CA THR A 654 5.52 38.63 -11.70
C THR A 654 4.78 39.89 -11.25
N LEU A 655 3.62 39.75 -10.58
CA LEU A 655 2.75 40.82 -10.04
C LEU A 655 3.48 41.91 -9.22
N PHE A 656 4.60 41.56 -8.57
CA PHE A 656 5.36 42.45 -7.69
C PHE A 656 6.58 43.11 -8.33
N LYS A 657 6.87 42.82 -9.62
CA LYS A 657 7.97 43.45 -10.37
C LYS A 657 7.65 44.94 -10.61
N ASN A 658 8.67 45.79 -10.66
CA ASN A 658 8.56 47.25 -10.88
C ASN A 658 7.64 48.01 -9.88
N ASN A 659 7.31 47.42 -8.73
CA ASN A 659 6.31 47.94 -7.79
C ASN A 659 6.90 48.75 -6.61
N ASN A 660 8.19 49.12 -6.67
CA ASN A 660 8.97 49.62 -5.53
C ASN A 660 8.82 48.73 -4.27
N SER A 661 8.73 47.42 -4.51
CA SER A 661 8.48 46.33 -3.56
C SER A 661 9.70 45.99 -2.68
N ASP A 662 10.86 46.59 -2.96
CA ASP A 662 12.14 46.36 -2.29
C ASP A 662 12.51 44.85 -2.22
N PRO A 663 12.59 44.16 -3.39
CA PRO A 663 12.75 42.72 -3.51
C PRO A 663 14.19 42.26 -3.22
N PHE A 664 14.38 40.97 -2.97
CA PHE A 664 15.72 40.39 -2.83
C PHE A 664 16.36 40.20 -4.20
N ILE A 665 17.58 40.70 -4.38
CA ILE A 665 18.35 40.47 -5.60
C ILE A 665 19.22 39.22 -5.41
N LEU A 666 18.98 38.21 -6.23
CA LEU A 666 19.76 36.97 -6.26
C LEU A 666 21.11 37.18 -7.00
N PRO A 667 22.12 36.32 -6.82
CA PRO A 667 23.43 36.49 -7.44
C PRO A 667 23.43 36.55 -8.98
N ASN A 668 22.40 36.00 -9.62
CA ASN A 668 22.16 36.05 -11.06
C ASN A 668 21.35 37.29 -11.50
N GLY A 669 21.19 38.30 -10.64
CA GLY A 669 20.41 39.51 -10.90
C GLY A 669 18.88 39.35 -10.82
N THR A 670 18.36 38.15 -10.56
CA THR A 670 16.91 37.93 -10.50
C THR A 670 16.28 38.58 -9.26
N GLU A 671 15.21 39.34 -9.45
CA GLU A 671 14.37 39.84 -8.34
C GLU A 671 13.50 38.71 -7.76
N LEU A 672 13.61 38.51 -6.45
CA LEU A 672 12.83 37.55 -5.69
C LEU A 672 11.91 38.29 -4.70
N SER A 673 10.65 38.42 -5.08
CA SER A 673 9.58 39.06 -4.29
C SER A 673 8.67 38.04 -3.59
N CYS A 674 8.69 36.77 -4.00
CA CYS A 674 7.81 35.74 -3.44
C CYS A 674 8.36 34.32 -3.62
N LEU A 675 7.86 33.41 -2.78
CA LEU A 675 8.03 31.97 -2.89
C LEU A 675 6.64 31.34 -2.91
N LEU A 676 6.37 30.44 -3.87
CA LEU A 676 5.07 29.81 -4.05
C LEU A 676 5.21 28.28 -4.09
N TYR A 677 4.53 27.58 -3.20
CA TYR A 677 4.45 26.12 -3.21
C TYR A 677 2.99 25.73 -3.37
N ALA A 678 2.55 25.51 -4.61
CA ALA A 678 1.15 25.37 -4.97
C ALA A 678 0.37 26.64 -4.56
N ASP A 679 -0.52 26.55 -3.56
CA ASP A 679 -1.27 27.66 -2.97
C ASP A 679 -0.56 28.33 -1.77
N ASP A 680 0.47 27.72 -1.18
CA ASP A 680 1.26 28.30 -0.09
C ASP A 680 2.16 29.43 -0.62
N LEU A 681 1.68 30.68 -0.54
CA LEU A 681 2.39 31.89 -0.96
C LEU A 681 3.11 32.58 0.21
N ILE A 682 4.40 32.87 0.05
CA ILE A 682 5.11 33.88 0.83
C ILE A 682 5.40 35.08 -0.05
N ILE A 683 5.03 36.28 0.41
CA ILE A 683 5.52 37.56 -0.13
C ILE A 683 6.66 38.06 0.75
N LEU A 684 7.77 38.47 0.13
CA LEU A 684 9.02 38.88 0.77
C LEU A 684 9.40 40.31 0.38
N SER A 685 9.80 41.12 1.36
CA SER A 685 10.38 42.44 1.14
C SER A 685 11.43 42.78 2.20
N LYS A 686 12.42 43.61 1.84
CA LYS A 686 13.38 44.20 2.79
C LYS A 686 12.79 45.35 3.62
N SER A 687 11.65 45.93 3.22
CA SER A 687 11.04 47.07 3.91
C SER A 687 9.53 46.92 4.18
N LYS A 688 9.06 47.64 5.21
CA LYS A 688 7.62 47.71 5.55
C LYS A 688 6.80 48.26 4.38
N PHE A 689 7.31 49.31 3.72
CA PHE A 689 6.64 49.95 2.60
C PHE A 689 6.55 49.01 1.39
N GLY A 690 7.66 48.33 1.05
CA GLY A 690 7.68 47.34 -0.02
C GLY A 690 6.70 46.19 0.20
N LEU A 691 6.64 45.61 1.40
CA LEU A 691 5.64 44.58 1.71
C LEU A 691 4.21 45.09 1.57
N GLN A 692 3.90 46.30 2.07
CA GLN A 692 2.55 46.87 1.92
C GLN A 692 2.18 47.05 0.44
N LYS A 693 3.10 47.55 -0.39
CA LYS A 693 2.88 47.66 -1.85
C LYS A 693 2.61 46.33 -2.52
N CYS A 694 3.21 45.23 -2.06
CA CYS A 694 2.87 43.89 -2.54
C CYS A 694 1.49 43.41 -2.05
N LEU A 695 1.11 43.72 -0.81
CA LEU A 695 -0.24 43.42 -0.28
C LEU A 695 -1.33 44.18 -1.05
N ASP A 696 -1.09 45.45 -1.41
CA ASP A 696 -2.02 46.24 -2.22
C ASP A 696 -2.26 45.58 -3.60
N LYS A 697 -1.18 45.12 -4.27
CA LYS A 697 -1.26 44.38 -5.53
C LYS A 697 -1.95 43.02 -5.38
N LEU A 698 -1.64 42.27 -4.32
CA LEU A 698 -2.29 41.01 -4.00
C LEU A 698 -3.80 41.20 -3.80
N HIS A 699 -4.23 42.29 -3.15
CA HIS A 699 -5.64 42.60 -2.94
C HIS A 699 -6.39 42.83 -4.27
N SER A 700 -5.83 43.60 -5.19
CA SER A 700 -6.39 43.78 -6.54
C SER A 700 -6.43 42.47 -7.33
N TRP A 701 -5.34 41.69 -7.32
CA TRP A 701 -5.29 40.39 -7.99
C TRP A 701 -6.30 39.39 -7.43
N SER A 702 -6.42 39.33 -6.09
CA SER A 702 -7.40 38.49 -5.37
C SER A 702 -8.84 38.83 -5.74
N LYS A 703 -9.16 40.13 -5.89
CA LYS A 703 -10.46 40.59 -6.40
C LYS A 703 -10.70 40.20 -7.85
N LYS A 704 -9.75 40.50 -8.76
CA LYS A 704 -9.84 40.18 -10.20
C LYS A 704 -10.12 38.69 -10.44
N TRP A 705 -9.37 37.82 -9.75
CA TRP A 705 -9.43 36.36 -9.94
C TRP A 705 -10.32 35.62 -8.93
N LEU A 706 -11.08 36.34 -8.09
CA LEU A 706 -11.97 35.78 -7.05
C LEU A 706 -11.26 34.81 -6.07
N MET A 707 -9.94 34.94 -5.93
CA MET A 707 -9.08 34.12 -5.08
C MET A 707 -8.99 34.72 -3.68
N GLU A 708 -10.03 34.53 -2.88
CA GLU A 708 -10.18 35.19 -1.58
C GLU A 708 -9.08 34.79 -0.57
N VAL A 709 -8.46 35.78 0.07
CA VAL A 709 -7.45 35.58 1.12
C VAL A 709 -8.11 35.34 2.48
N ASN A 710 -7.62 34.35 3.22
CA ASN A 710 -8.07 34.02 4.57
C ASN A 710 -7.31 34.84 5.62
N LEU A 711 -7.81 36.03 5.93
CA LEU A 711 -7.16 36.94 6.88
C LEU A 711 -6.94 36.38 8.30
N LYS A 712 -7.70 35.37 8.73
CA LYS A 712 -7.49 34.71 10.03
C LYS A 712 -6.25 33.81 10.05
N LYS A 713 -5.87 33.24 8.90
CA LYS A 713 -4.67 32.37 8.76
C LYS A 713 -3.49 33.08 8.11
N THR A 714 -3.74 34.11 7.30
CA THR A 714 -2.71 34.95 6.71
C THR A 714 -2.02 35.74 7.81
N GLN A 715 -0.69 35.62 7.90
CA GLN A 715 0.09 36.16 9.00
C GLN A 715 1.40 36.75 8.50
N ILE A 716 1.85 37.82 9.14
CA ILE A 716 3.13 38.47 8.83
C ILE A 716 4.15 38.14 9.90
N MET A 717 5.34 37.70 9.49
CA MET A 717 6.51 37.62 10.35
C MET A 717 7.53 38.67 9.92
N ILE A 718 8.21 39.25 10.91
CA ILE A 718 9.35 40.13 10.71
C ILE A 718 10.56 39.36 11.21
N PHE A 719 11.47 39.02 10.30
CA PHE A 719 12.74 38.41 10.68
C PHE A 719 13.75 39.52 11.02
N GLU A 720 14.30 39.48 12.23
CA GLU A 720 15.24 40.47 12.77
C GLU A 720 16.10 39.85 13.89
N LYS A 721 17.38 40.24 14.01
CA LYS A 721 18.37 39.58 14.90
C LYS A 721 18.08 39.78 16.39
N ARG A 722 17.39 40.86 16.73
CA ARG A 722 16.91 41.20 18.07
C ARG A 722 15.53 41.81 17.92
N LYS A 723 14.58 41.30 18.69
CA LYS A 723 13.20 41.81 18.75
C LYS A 723 13.18 43.32 18.99
N THR A 724 12.53 44.04 18.08
CA THR A 724 12.35 45.48 18.19
C THR A 724 11.38 45.81 19.33
N LYS A 725 11.81 46.69 20.26
CA LYS A 725 10.96 47.19 21.37
C LYS A 725 9.92 48.24 20.95
N LYS A 726 10.00 48.77 19.73
CA LYS A 726 9.01 49.73 19.18
C LYS A 726 7.67 49.02 18.90
N ALA A 727 6.61 49.80 18.76
CA ALA A 727 5.30 49.30 18.34
C ALA A 727 5.39 48.46 17.05
N LYS A 728 4.64 47.35 17.00
CA LYS A 728 4.59 46.49 15.80
C LYS A 728 4.06 47.31 14.61
N PRO A 729 4.68 47.20 13.41
CA PRO A 729 4.16 47.86 12.22
C PRO A 729 2.79 47.28 11.85
N ILE A 730 1.85 48.16 11.51
CA ILE A 730 0.55 47.78 10.96
C ILE A 730 0.69 47.54 9.46
N PHE A 731 0.04 46.47 8.98
CA PHE A 731 -0.13 46.10 7.57
C PHE A 731 -1.62 45.80 7.31
N THR A 732 -2.09 46.06 6.10
CA THR A 732 -3.48 45.79 5.69
C THR A 732 -3.56 45.06 4.36
N LEU A 733 -4.65 44.33 4.14
CA LEU A 733 -5.09 43.85 2.83
C LEU A 733 -6.38 44.61 2.50
N GLY A 734 -6.30 45.58 1.59
CA GLY A 734 -7.34 46.61 1.50
C GLY A 734 -7.48 47.33 2.84
N ASN A 735 -8.68 47.28 3.43
CA ASN A 735 -9.00 47.98 4.69
C ASN A 735 -8.77 47.13 5.96
N GLU A 736 -8.54 45.82 5.82
CA GLU A 736 -8.49 44.89 6.95
C GLU A 736 -7.05 44.61 7.41
N LYS A 737 -6.82 44.55 8.72
CA LYS A 737 -5.47 44.40 9.31
C LYS A 737 -4.99 42.95 9.31
N ILE A 738 -3.76 42.72 8.86
CA ILE A 738 -3.10 41.40 8.97
C ILE A 738 -2.37 41.30 10.31
N SER A 739 -2.45 40.14 10.96
CA SER A 739 -1.78 39.92 12.25
C SER A 739 -0.26 39.72 12.10
N VAL A 740 0.52 40.35 13.00
CA VAL A 740 1.99 40.23 13.03
C VAL A 740 2.42 39.31 14.16
N VAL A 741 2.97 38.16 13.80
CA VAL A 741 3.36 37.06 14.69
C VAL A 741 4.87 37.01 14.95
N GLN A 742 5.31 36.07 15.79
CA GLN A 742 6.72 35.81 16.11
C GLN A 742 7.16 34.39 15.77
N GLU A 743 6.19 33.51 15.51
CA GLU A 743 6.34 32.10 15.16
C GLU A 743 5.29 31.76 14.10
N TYR A 744 5.64 30.90 13.15
CA TYR A 744 4.75 30.46 12.06
C TYR A 744 5.16 29.07 11.59
N CYS A 745 4.21 28.25 11.15
CA CYS A 745 4.49 26.92 10.58
C CYS A 745 4.40 27.00 9.05
N TYR A 746 5.53 26.95 8.36
CA TYR A 746 5.61 26.98 6.90
C TYR A 746 6.13 25.64 6.37
N LEU A 747 5.38 25.02 5.45
CA LEU A 747 5.67 23.70 4.87
C LEU A 747 6.02 22.61 5.91
N GLY A 748 5.39 22.66 7.08
CA GLY A 748 5.60 21.74 8.21
C GLY A 748 6.75 22.10 9.16
N ILE A 749 7.50 23.17 8.90
CA ILE A 749 8.62 23.65 9.73
C ILE A 749 8.21 24.89 10.52
N LYS A 750 8.43 24.86 11.85
CA LYS A 750 8.13 25.99 12.73
C LYS A 750 9.28 26.98 12.79
N LEU A 751 9.06 28.14 12.19
CA LEU A 751 10.00 29.27 12.12
C LEU A 751 9.78 30.24 13.30
N ASN A 752 10.82 31.01 13.65
CA ASN A 752 10.74 32.13 14.59
C ASN A 752 11.36 33.41 14.01
N HIS A 753 11.11 34.55 14.66
CA HIS A 753 11.62 35.87 14.25
C HIS A 753 13.15 35.97 14.08
N ASN A 754 13.95 35.10 14.72
CA ASN A 754 15.40 35.05 14.55
C ASN A 754 15.84 34.09 13.43
N GLY A 755 14.91 33.43 12.74
CA GLY A 755 15.21 32.47 11.67
C GLY A 755 15.92 31.20 12.12
N ASN A 756 16.01 30.90 13.42
CA ASN A 756 16.68 29.71 13.91
C ASN A 756 15.72 28.52 14.05
N PHE A 757 16.22 27.30 13.85
CA PHE A 757 15.41 26.08 13.85
C PHE A 757 15.21 25.46 15.23
N SER A 758 15.49 26.17 16.33
CA SER A 758 15.35 25.60 17.70
C SER A 758 13.93 25.09 17.98
N LEU A 759 12.90 25.85 17.57
CA LEU A 759 11.50 25.43 17.69
C LEU A 759 11.15 24.25 16.77
N ALA A 760 11.67 24.24 15.54
CA ALA A 760 11.45 23.16 14.59
C ALA A 760 12.07 21.85 15.09
N ILE A 761 13.33 21.90 15.57
CA ILE A 761 14.02 20.76 16.17
C ILE A 761 13.21 20.23 17.36
N LYS A 762 12.83 21.09 18.32
CA LYS A 762 12.02 20.69 19.47
C LYS A 762 10.71 20.01 19.04
N GLN A 763 9.96 20.61 18.12
CA GLN A 763 8.68 20.05 17.66
C GLN A 763 8.85 18.72 16.90
N LEU A 764 9.90 18.57 16.08
CA LEU A 764 10.20 17.33 15.38
C LEU A 764 10.66 16.23 16.35
N SER A 765 11.47 16.55 17.36
CA SER A 765 11.84 15.63 18.43
C SER A 765 10.62 15.19 19.26
N GLU A 766 9.72 16.11 19.60
CA GLU A 766 8.47 15.80 20.31
C GLU A 766 7.57 14.86 19.47
N LYS A 767 7.37 15.16 18.18
CA LYS A 767 6.65 14.26 17.25
C LYS A 767 7.29 12.87 17.16
N ALA A 768 8.61 12.81 16.99
CA ALA A 768 9.35 11.55 16.91
C ALA A 768 9.23 10.72 18.20
N LEU A 769 9.31 11.37 19.37
CA LEU A 769 9.07 10.72 20.66
C LEU A 769 7.61 10.24 20.78
N HIS A 770 6.62 11.05 20.40
CA HIS A 770 5.21 10.63 20.40
C HIS A 770 4.96 9.42 19.48
N ALA A 771 5.54 9.40 18.28
CA ALA A 771 5.50 8.25 17.38
C ALA A 771 6.16 7.03 18.03
N LEU A 772 7.37 7.15 18.56
CA LEU A 772 8.11 6.07 19.22
C LEU A 772 7.36 5.49 20.42
N TYR A 773 6.81 6.33 21.31
CA TYR A 773 6.02 5.89 22.48
C TYR A 773 4.64 5.36 22.11
N SER A 774 4.05 5.79 20.99
CA SER A 774 2.81 5.22 20.46
C SER A 774 3.06 3.80 19.93
N ILE A 775 4.17 3.61 19.22
CA ILE A 775 4.59 2.31 18.68
C ILE A 775 5.00 1.38 19.83
N ARG A 776 5.90 1.79 20.73
CA ARG A 776 6.34 0.96 21.88
C ARG A 776 5.22 0.50 22.80
N ARG A 777 4.11 1.25 22.90
CA ARG A 777 2.93 0.86 23.69
C ARG A 777 2.03 -0.18 23.02
N ARG A 778 2.16 -0.38 21.70
CA ARG A 778 1.26 -1.23 20.90
C ARG A 778 1.97 -2.36 20.16
N LEU A 779 3.28 -2.23 19.97
CA LEU A 779 4.12 -3.13 19.19
C LEU A 779 5.45 -3.31 19.90
N ASN A 780 5.84 -4.57 20.14
CA ASN A 780 7.19 -4.87 20.60
C ASN A 780 8.16 -4.68 19.42
N LEU A 781 8.89 -3.57 19.41
CA LEU A 781 9.83 -3.21 18.35
C LEU A 781 10.89 -4.28 18.07
N HIS A 782 11.23 -5.13 19.05
CA HIS A 782 12.18 -6.23 18.88
C HIS A 782 11.64 -7.40 18.02
N GLN A 783 10.32 -7.46 17.78
CA GLN A 783 9.67 -8.46 16.93
C GLN A 783 9.54 -8.01 15.47
N LEU A 784 9.79 -6.74 15.17
CA LEU A 784 9.72 -6.18 13.83
C LEU A 784 11.11 -6.14 13.21
N ASN A 785 11.23 -6.53 11.93
CA ASN A 785 12.48 -6.27 11.21
C ASN A 785 12.75 -4.75 11.13
N PRO A 786 14.02 -4.29 11.13
CA PRO A 786 14.32 -2.86 11.20
C PRO A 786 13.71 -2.01 10.07
N LYS A 787 13.58 -2.56 8.85
CA LYS A 787 12.94 -1.84 7.72
C LYS A 787 11.45 -1.59 8.02
N SER A 788 10.74 -2.59 8.54
CA SER A 788 9.33 -2.47 8.94
C SER A 788 9.17 -1.53 10.14
N ALA A 789 10.03 -1.64 11.16
CA ALA A 789 10.01 -0.75 12.32
C ALA A 789 10.17 0.74 11.91
N ILE A 790 11.14 1.03 11.04
CA ILE A 790 11.34 2.37 10.47
C ILE A 790 10.12 2.80 9.63
N LYS A 791 9.59 1.93 8.76
CA LYS A 791 8.41 2.24 7.95
C LYS A 791 7.17 2.56 8.80
N ILE A 792 6.98 1.87 9.93
CA ILE A 792 5.90 2.16 10.89
C ILE A 792 6.15 3.51 11.59
N PHE A 793 7.39 3.78 12.01
CA PHE A 793 7.81 5.04 12.62
C PHE A 793 7.61 6.25 11.71
N ASP A 794 8.15 6.20 10.49
CA ASP A 794 7.98 7.24 9.45
C ASP A 794 6.50 7.50 9.12
N SER A 795 5.65 6.48 9.28
CA SER A 795 4.21 6.58 9.02
C SER A 795 3.40 7.27 10.14
N LYS A 796 4.03 7.56 11.28
CA LYS A 796 3.40 8.18 12.47
C LYS A 796 3.85 9.63 12.72
N ILE A 797 4.75 10.18 11.90
CA ILE A 797 5.40 11.51 12.06
C ILE A 797 4.87 12.54 11.05
#